data_AF-A0A9E1UW60-F1
#
_entry.id   AF-A0A9E1UW60-F1
#
_cell.length_a   1.000
_cell.length_b   1.000
_cell.length_c   1.000
_cell.angle_alpha   90.00
_cell.angle_beta   90.00
_cell.angle_gamma   90.00
#
_symmetry.space_group_name_H-M   'P 1'
#
loop_
_entity.id
_entity.type
_entity.pdbx_description
1 polymer ?
#
loop_
_entity_poly.entity_id
_entity_poly.type
_entity_poly.pdbx_seq_one_letter_code
_entity_poly.pdbx_strand_id
1 'polypeptide(L)'
;GGDNAIYGHSLIPEPAFVWDPPANSDGADVQVWLDGAEIGDTTIDPIGFRCFSGTAWTDFPAAGGMPSGTQRLAFLRDQGGEETEVIVQRAIPASERQWWVVTTARSRRSTSESDHWRFLVKPVTWEDGRPVAGITLVRKAQMDQLRDETNALQRLRGLSETAFVDPTIAKNETPILAVHFQELRDAIRQAADVIGEDMASWAWTDPVLTPNQTVIRAIHLQELHDALEGLYPANEVTLVRTGAVYDTIQGAVAQAISGDTIVAAAGTYAGDVTIEVAGLTINGANVGVHPAVGTNRDEPVGARGDETVITGTIHPLAKNITLDGLKFVHNTDQNITAHAGATDVDGFTIQNCIFDWTLSGWPGYTTGHLELYGNYTNFMFQFNRLVVDSDSAAMFLRSDGDNGDYDGLTCQYNYISSYYEAILWGAGRSLDDGAIKGNEISGDLGLGLTDLGACTFNIGHAGNLEFSDNEIHHVWHTVGQLGIDGGKIVNNTWRDMAPYDKDPDPGEDPYLGSACIQLWGGQWATTVSTDVEITGNTFIYNTDVNDSGRPMAGIRLLPKKDGTTATIDPTTIHIHWNDFINLGSNPNSLAVRNEADTNKALDATHNWWDTIIEDEIAHVIQAPANITPYLLSPRASSFVDDSWAGTAAGTALPVTQTIPDSAGTDPAHTEARTAVMGTTGFDTLEAALANALPGETIYVAAGMHSPVSTVWTLDQSLTPRLVWSAGGSRSDRGRSAHRPR
;
A
#
# COMPACT_ATOMS: atom_id res chain seq x y z
N GLY A 1 -22.28 41.08 13.87
CA GLY A 1 -23.14 40.00 13.34
C GLY A 1 -22.58 39.65 12.00
N GLY A 2 -21.82 38.57 11.95
CA GLY A 2 -20.97 38.22 10.81
C GLY A 2 -20.01 37.13 11.28
N ASP A 3 -19.92 36.08 10.49
CA ASP A 3 -19.16 34.88 10.77
C ASP A 3 -17.68 35.18 11.04
N ASN A 4 -17.14 34.53 12.06
CA ASN A 4 -15.72 34.31 12.22
C ASN A 4 -15.55 32.94 12.87
N ALA A 5 -14.82 32.07 12.19
CA ALA A 5 -13.51 31.61 12.62
C ALA A 5 -13.27 30.21 12.08
N ILE A 6 -12.16 30.05 11.35
CA ILE A 6 -11.50 28.78 11.01
C ILE A 6 -12.02 28.05 9.75
N TYR A 7 -13.23 28.28 9.24
CA TYR A 7 -13.86 27.33 8.29
C TYR A 7 -14.56 27.98 7.07
N GLY A 8 -14.09 27.66 5.85
CA GLY A 8 -14.87 27.66 4.59
C GLY A 8 -15.15 29.00 3.89
N HIS A 9 -15.05 28.99 2.55
CA HIS A 9 -15.41 29.98 1.51
C HIS A 9 -15.29 31.48 1.84
N SER A 10 -14.42 32.18 1.10
CA SER A 10 -14.60 33.63 0.87
C SER A 10 -15.03 33.88 -0.57
N LEU A 11 -16.35 33.82 -0.81
CA LEU A 11 -17.04 34.33 -2.01
C LEU A 11 -17.33 35.83 -1.87
N ILE A 12 -16.37 36.62 -1.36
CA ILE A 12 -16.59 38.06 -1.17
C ILE A 12 -16.05 38.82 -2.40
N PRO A 13 -16.90 39.52 -3.18
CA PRO A 13 -16.49 40.32 -4.34
C PRO A 13 -15.62 41.54 -3.98
N GLU A 14 -15.49 41.83 -2.68
CA GLU A 14 -14.70 42.92 -2.11
C GLU A 14 -14.03 42.39 -0.82
N PRO A 15 -12.76 41.94 -0.81
CA PRO A 15 -12.13 41.53 0.44
C PRO A 15 -12.05 42.74 1.39
N ALA A 16 -12.95 42.76 2.38
CA ALA A 16 -12.91 43.76 3.44
C ALA A 16 -11.74 43.44 4.37
N PHE A 17 -10.62 44.12 4.18
CA PHE A 17 -9.50 44.02 5.11
C PHE A 17 -9.89 44.76 6.41
N VAL A 18 -9.90 44.03 7.52
CA VAL A 18 -10.23 44.56 8.84
C VAL A 18 -8.93 44.55 9.63
N TRP A 19 -8.23 45.68 9.61
CA TRP A 19 -6.99 45.84 10.36
C TRP A 19 -7.24 46.61 11.65
N ASP A 20 -6.79 46.05 12.78
CA ASP A 20 -6.74 46.72 14.08
C ASP A 20 -5.28 47.13 14.39
N PRO A 21 -4.89 48.39 14.17
CA PRO A 21 -3.58 48.92 14.49
C PRO A 21 -3.24 48.79 15.98
N PRO A 22 -1.97 48.52 16.32
CA PRO A 22 -1.50 48.51 17.70
C PRO A 22 -1.82 49.83 18.42
N ALA A 23 -2.12 49.76 19.71
CA ALA A 23 -2.61 50.88 20.53
C ALA A 23 -1.77 52.18 20.52
N ASN A 24 -0.60 52.21 19.87
CA ASN A 24 0.33 53.34 19.80
C ASN A 24 0.68 53.79 18.35
N SER A 25 -0.12 53.43 17.35
CA SER A 25 0.14 53.73 15.93
C SER A 25 -0.25 55.15 15.47
N ASP A 26 -0.22 56.14 16.35
CA ASP A 26 -0.59 57.52 15.98
C ASP A 26 0.39 58.06 14.92
N GLY A 27 -0.12 58.34 13.73
CA GLY A 27 0.68 58.76 12.58
C GLY A 27 1.37 57.62 11.81
N ALA A 28 0.84 56.39 11.90
CA ALA A 28 1.21 55.30 11.01
C ALA A 28 0.54 55.46 9.65
N ASP A 29 1.31 55.22 8.61
CA ASP A 29 0.85 55.22 7.24
C ASP A 29 0.76 53.75 6.76
N VAL A 30 -0.29 53.43 5.99
CA VAL A 30 -0.58 52.10 5.46
C VAL A 30 -0.26 52.06 3.97
N GLN A 31 0.52 51.06 3.57
CA GLN A 31 0.77 50.72 2.18
C GLN A 31 0.19 49.33 1.88
N VAL A 32 -0.47 49.19 0.74
CA VAL A 32 -1.00 47.93 0.24
C VAL A 32 -0.20 47.54 -0.99
N TRP A 33 0.28 46.31 -1.02
CA TRP A 33 1.11 45.76 -2.08
C TRP A 33 0.43 44.53 -2.69
N LEU A 34 0.51 44.43 -4.01
CA LEU A 34 0.06 43.29 -4.80
C LEU A 34 1.21 42.82 -5.68
N ASP A 35 1.65 41.57 -5.52
CA ASP A 35 2.70 40.96 -6.34
C ASP A 35 3.99 41.77 -6.42
N GLY A 36 4.34 42.46 -5.33
CA GLY A 36 5.55 43.29 -5.24
C GLY A 36 5.39 44.70 -5.80
N ALA A 37 4.20 45.07 -6.29
CA ALA A 37 3.85 46.43 -6.66
C ALA A 37 3.02 47.10 -5.56
N GLU A 38 3.40 48.31 -5.17
CA GLU A 38 2.58 49.16 -4.30
C GLU A 38 1.34 49.59 -5.09
N ILE A 39 0.16 49.20 -4.62
CA ILE A 39 -1.13 49.51 -5.27
C ILE A 39 -1.96 50.53 -4.48
N GLY A 40 -1.50 50.92 -3.29
CA GLY A 40 -2.11 52.00 -2.55
C GLY A 40 -1.26 52.42 -1.36
N ASP A 41 -1.13 53.73 -1.16
CA ASP A 41 -0.40 54.32 -0.03
C ASP A 41 -1.19 55.50 0.51
N THR A 42 -1.62 55.38 1.76
CA THR A 42 -2.36 56.42 2.49
C THR A 42 -1.63 57.76 2.60
N THR A 43 -0.31 57.83 2.35
CA THR A 43 0.47 59.08 2.31
C THR A 43 0.44 59.80 0.97
N ILE A 44 0.30 59.03 -0.11
CA ILE A 44 0.42 59.53 -1.48
C ILE A 44 -0.97 59.79 -2.02
N ASP A 45 -1.90 58.87 -1.78
CA ASP A 45 -3.28 58.97 -2.23
C ASP A 45 -4.26 58.42 -1.17
N PRO A 46 -4.77 59.28 -0.28
CA PRO A 46 -5.80 58.88 0.68
C PRO A 46 -7.16 58.62 0.00
N ILE A 47 -7.32 59.00 -1.27
CA ILE A 47 -8.56 58.89 -2.04
C ILE A 47 -8.73 57.42 -2.44
N GLY A 48 -9.51 56.69 -1.65
CA GLY A 48 -9.70 55.25 -1.81
C GLY A 48 -9.67 54.52 -0.47
N PHE A 49 -9.02 55.11 0.54
CA PHE A 49 -8.98 54.56 1.89
C PHE A 49 -10.08 55.15 2.76
N ARG A 50 -10.78 54.32 3.54
CA ARG A 50 -11.76 54.77 4.56
C ARG A 50 -11.41 54.25 5.93
N CYS A 51 -11.76 54.97 6.99
CA CYS A 51 -11.61 54.57 8.39
C CYS A 51 -12.97 54.54 9.12
N PHE A 52 -13.17 53.60 10.03
CA PHE A 52 -14.39 53.52 10.85
C PHE A 52 -14.23 54.26 12.18
N SER A 53 -15.01 55.30 12.45
CA SER A 53 -14.90 56.10 13.69
C SER A 53 -15.45 55.42 14.95
N GLY A 54 -15.88 54.15 14.86
CA GLY A 54 -16.72 53.51 15.88
C GLY A 54 -18.22 53.77 15.71
N THR A 55 -18.61 54.72 14.84
CA THR A 55 -20.03 55.03 14.56
C THR A 55 -20.35 55.22 13.07
N ALA A 56 -19.38 55.60 12.24
CA ALA A 56 -19.56 55.76 10.79
C ALA A 56 -18.24 55.54 10.04
N TRP A 57 -18.35 55.14 8.77
CA TRP A 57 -17.22 55.10 7.85
C TRP A 57 -16.96 56.49 7.27
N THR A 58 -15.71 56.94 7.30
CA THR A 58 -15.26 58.22 6.76
C THR A 58 -14.03 58.03 5.90
N ASP A 59 -13.76 58.94 4.96
CA ASP A 59 -12.54 58.87 4.14
C ASP A 59 -11.30 59.11 5.01
N PHE A 60 -10.16 58.51 4.63
CA PHE A 60 -8.91 58.68 5.35
C PHE A 60 -8.49 60.16 5.33
N PRO A 61 -8.11 60.76 6.47
CA PRO A 61 -7.76 62.17 6.51
C PRO A 61 -6.47 62.43 5.72
N ALA A 62 -6.53 63.38 4.78
CA ALA A 62 -5.43 63.73 3.86
C ALA A 62 -4.16 64.31 4.52
N ALA A 63 -4.10 64.36 5.85
CA ALA A 63 -2.98 64.89 6.62
C ALA A 63 -2.75 64.06 7.90
N GLY A 64 -2.43 62.77 7.74
CA GLY A 64 -1.54 62.02 8.62
C GLY A 64 -1.90 61.94 10.12
N GLY A 65 -3.14 61.55 10.43
CA GLY A 65 -3.48 61.13 11.80
C GLY A 65 -4.89 60.56 11.87
N MET A 66 -5.03 59.33 12.37
CA MET A 66 -6.35 58.79 12.73
C MET A 66 -6.98 59.66 13.83
N PRO A 67 -8.27 60.04 13.74
CA PRO A 67 -8.95 60.75 14.82
C PRO A 67 -8.89 59.94 16.13
N SER A 68 -8.67 60.61 17.28
CA SER A 68 -8.65 59.92 18.57
C SER A 68 -10.00 59.25 18.86
N GLY A 69 -9.98 57.98 19.27
CA GLY A 69 -11.19 57.19 19.57
C GLY A 69 -11.81 56.44 18.38
N THR A 70 -11.19 56.46 17.20
CA THR A 70 -11.59 55.65 16.03
C THR A 70 -11.43 54.15 16.34
N GLN A 71 -12.49 53.34 16.20
CA GLN A 71 -12.37 51.88 16.20
C GLN A 71 -11.80 51.45 14.86
N ARG A 72 -10.52 51.15 14.86
CA ARG A 72 -9.68 51.14 13.68
C ARG A 72 -10.03 49.96 12.78
N LEU A 73 -10.61 50.29 11.63
CA LEU A 73 -10.89 49.41 10.50
C LEU A 73 -10.65 50.24 9.24
N ALA A 74 -9.94 49.72 8.25
CA ALA A 74 -9.60 50.45 7.02
C ALA A 74 -9.82 49.62 5.75
N PHE A 75 -10.38 50.19 4.67
CA PHE A 75 -10.56 49.50 3.39
C PHE A 75 -10.19 50.38 2.19
N LEU A 76 -9.82 49.74 1.07
CA LEU A 76 -9.57 50.34 -0.24
C LEU A 76 -10.82 50.23 -1.13
N ARG A 77 -11.19 51.31 -1.84
CA ARG A 77 -12.29 51.34 -2.81
C ARG A 77 -11.75 51.57 -4.22
N ASP A 78 -12.24 50.82 -5.19
CA ASP A 78 -12.00 51.09 -6.60
C ASP A 78 -12.57 52.47 -6.99
N GLN A 79 -11.70 53.36 -7.47
CA GLN A 79 -12.07 54.62 -8.09
C GLN A 79 -12.22 54.34 -9.59
N GLY A 80 -13.45 54.02 -10.01
CA GLY A 80 -13.76 53.95 -11.44
C GLY A 80 -13.43 55.28 -12.12
N GLY A 81 -12.28 55.36 -12.80
CA GLY A 81 -11.87 56.54 -13.55
C GLY A 81 -10.37 56.64 -13.81
N GLU A 82 -10.03 56.43 -15.09
CA GLU A 82 -8.77 56.75 -15.79
C GLU A 82 -7.51 55.94 -15.42
N GLU A 83 -7.15 55.04 -16.36
CA GLU A 83 -5.93 54.25 -16.40
C GLU A 83 -4.67 55.12 -16.30
N THR A 84 -3.99 55.09 -15.16
CA THR A 84 -2.55 55.39 -15.09
C THR A 84 -1.77 54.09 -15.24
N GLU A 85 -1.09 53.98 -16.38
CA GLU A 85 -0.24 52.88 -16.82
C GLU A 85 0.91 52.65 -15.81
N VAL A 86 0.79 51.64 -14.95
CA VAL A 86 1.88 51.16 -14.08
C VAL A 86 2.69 50.12 -14.85
N ILE A 87 3.95 50.46 -15.13
CA ILE A 87 4.91 49.61 -15.82
C ILE A 87 5.35 48.48 -14.88
N VAL A 88 4.88 47.24 -15.10
CA VAL A 88 5.39 46.04 -14.42
C VAL A 88 6.26 45.22 -15.40
N GLN A 89 7.58 45.29 -15.23
CA GLN A 89 8.56 44.44 -15.93
C GLN A 89 8.94 43.22 -15.08
N ARG A 90 8.07 42.19 -15.03
CA ARG A 90 8.47 40.76 -14.96
C ARG A 90 7.22 39.88 -15.05
N ALA A 91 7.26 38.88 -15.94
CA ALA A 91 6.20 37.87 -16.02
C ALA A 91 6.30 36.93 -14.82
N ILE A 92 5.29 36.96 -13.95
CA ILE A 92 4.99 35.94 -12.94
C ILE A 92 3.82 35.11 -13.50
N PRO A 93 3.80 33.77 -13.33
CA PRO A 93 2.71 32.94 -13.85
C PRO A 93 1.34 33.35 -13.30
N ALA A 94 0.29 33.21 -14.12
CA ALA A 94 -1.08 33.65 -13.83
C ALA A 94 -1.82 32.84 -12.73
N SER A 95 -1.14 32.00 -11.96
CA SER A 95 -1.73 31.13 -10.93
C SER A 95 -1.61 31.67 -9.50
N GLU A 96 -0.90 32.77 -9.26
CA GLU A 96 -0.78 33.39 -7.94
C GLU A 96 -0.97 34.91 -8.00
N ARG A 97 -1.72 35.46 -7.03
CA ARG A 97 -1.62 36.88 -6.64
C ARG A 97 -1.40 36.97 -5.14
N GLN A 98 -0.30 37.58 -4.73
CA GLN A 98 0.07 37.82 -3.33
C GLN A 98 -0.33 39.23 -2.92
N TRP A 99 -1.08 39.34 -1.81
CA TRP A 99 -1.39 40.62 -1.17
C TRP A 99 -0.61 40.73 0.13
N TRP A 100 -0.06 41.90 0.43
CA TRP A 100 0.41 42.22 1.77
C TRP A 100 0.20 43.70 2.11
N VAL A 101 0.09 43.98 3.41
CA VAL A 101 -0.08 45.33 3.94
C VAL A 101 1.14 45.66 4.78
N VAL A 102 1.82 46.74 4.42
CA VAL A 102 2.97 47.26 5.18
C VAL A 102 2.50 48.47 5.97
N THR A 103 2.69 48.42 7.29
CA THR A 103 2.48 49.59 8.15
C THR A 103 3.82 50.23 8.46
N THR A 104 4.02 51.47 8.05
CA THR A 104 5.21 52.23 8.43
C THR A 104 4.86 53.24 9.51
N ALA A 105 5.38 53.03 10.72
CA ALA A 105 5.32 54.05 11.76
C ALA A 105 6.41 55.11 11.49
N ARG A 106 6.05 56.40 11.43
CA ARG A 106 6.99 57.51 11.15
C ARG A 106 8.14 57.69 12.15
N SER A 107 8.24 56.89 13.21
CA SER A 107 9.42 56.89 14.06
C SER A 107 10.56 56.13 13.40
N ARG A 108 11.51 56.88 12.83
CA ARG A 108 12.80 56.40 12.29
C ARG A 108 13.34 55.17 13.05
N ARG A 109 13.37 54.00 12.38
CA ARG A 109 14.12 52.75 12.69
C ARG A 109 13.38 51.47 13.12
N SER A 110 12.07 51.31 12.93
CA SER A 110 11.55 49.92 12.86
C SER A 110 10.40 49.78 11.87
N THR A 111 10.67 49.16 10.72
CA THR A 111 9.66 48.42 9.97
C THR A 111 9.41 47.14 10.77
N SER A 112 8.38 47.10 11.60
CA SER A 112 7.79 45.81 11.95
C SER A 112 6.98 45.40 10.73
N GLU A 113 7.45 44.42 9.96
CA GLU A 113 6.61 43.74 8.99
C GLU A 113 5.40 43.18 9.76
N SER A 114 4.21 43.70 9.46
CA SER A 114 2.96 43.17 9.98
C SER A 114 2.63 41.84 9.33
N ASP A 115 1.83 41.03 10.01
CA ASP A 115 1.45 39.67 9.61
C ASP A 115 1.04 39.55 8.13
N HIS A 116 1.57 38.53 7.46
CA HIS A 116 1.22 38.18 6.09
C HIS A 116 -0.11 37.44 6.06
N TRP A 117 -1.10 37.95 5.32
CA TRP A 117 -2.39 37.27 5.12
C TRP A 117 -2.45 36.76 3.68
N ARG A 118 -2.48 35.44 3.50
CA ARG A 118 -2.61 34.76 2.19
C ARG A 118 -4.04 34.23 2.05
N PHE A 119 -4.63 34.35 0.87
CA PHE A 119 -5.88 33.66 0.54
C PHE A 119 -5.54 32.44 -0.32
N LEU A 120 -6.00 31.27 0.13
CA LEU A 120 -5.79 29.98 -0.52
C LEU A 120 -6.99 29.66 -1.43
N VAL A 121 -6.73 29.30 -2.68
CA VAL A 121 -7.72 28.63 -3.54
C VAL A 121 -7.65 27.15 -3.17
N LYS A 122 -8.64 26.64 -2.46
CA LYS A 122 -8.67 25.23 -2.04
C LYS A 122 -9.13 24.33 -3.21
N PRO A 123 -8.77 23.03 -3.21
CA PRO A 123 -9.41 22.04 -4.07
C PRO A 123 -10.92 21.97 -3.80
N VAL A 124 -11.69 21.82 -4.87
CA VAL A 124 -13.16 21.78 -4.85
C VAL A 124 -13.62 20.50 -4.16
N THR A 125 -14.47 20.63 -3.13
CA THR A 125 -15.15 19.48 -2.51
C THR A 125 -16.62 19.50 -2.90
N TRP A 126 -17.04 18.51 -3.69
CA TRP A 126 -18.42 18.41 -4.19
C TRP A 126 -19.31 17.78 -3.11
N GLU A 127 -20.35 18.48 -2.64
CA GLU A 127 -21.22 18.01 -1.53
C GLU A 127 -21.89 16.65 -1.81
N ASP A 128 -22.12 16.34 -3.08
CA ASP A 128 -22.80 15.11 -3.53
C ASP A 128 -21.82 14.03 -4.04
N GLY A 129 -20.50 14.26 -3.94
CA GLY A 129 -19.47 13.41 -4.55
C GLY A 129 -19.43 13.49 -6.08
N ARG A 130 -18.55 12.70 -6.70
CA ARG A 130 -18.36 12.70 -8.16
C ARG A 130 -19.58 12.08 -8.87
N PRO A 131 -20.16 12.74 -9.89
CA PRO A 131 -21.26 12.17 -10.65
C PRO A 131 -20.82 10.92 -11.40
N VAL A 132 -21.62 9.84 -11.34
CA VAL A 132 -21.39 8.62 -12.12
C VAL A 132 -22.41 8.54 -13.25
N ALA A 133 -21.93 8.46 -14.48
CA ALA A 133 -22.77 8.32 -15.67
C ALA A 133 -23.80 7.17 -15.51
N GLY A 134 -25.07 7.47 -15.81
CA GLY A 134 -26.17 6.50 -15.71
C GLY A 134 -26.71 6.23 -14.31
N ILE A 135 -26.03 6.71 -13.25
CA ILE A 135 -26.45 6.51 -11.86
C ILE A 135 -26.89 7.82 -11.21
N THR A 136 -26.07 8.87 -11.30
CA THR A 136 -26.32 10.13 -10.60
C THR A 136 -27.41 10.95 -11.29
N LEU A 137 -28.45 11.35 -10.53
CA LEU A 137 -29.43 12.31 -11.02
C LEU A 137 -28.83 13.72 -11.04
N VAL A 138 -29.04 14.46 -12.12
CA VAL A 138 -28.63 15.87 -12.21
C VAL A 138 -29.54 16.71 -11.30
N ARG A 139 -28.94 17.38 -10.31
CA ARG A 139 -29.65 18.18 -9.29
C ARG A 139 -29.26 19.66 -9.34
N LYS A 140 -30.12 20.51 -8.80
CA LYS A 140 -29.87 21.96 -8.64
C LYS A 140 -28.55 22.23 -7.90
N ALA A 141 -28.32 21.56 -6.77
CA ALA A 141 -27.14 21.79 -5.93
C ALA A 141 -25.83 21.61 -6.72
N GLN A 142 -25.75 20.56 -7.54
CA GLN A 142 -24.59 20.29 -8.40
C GLN A 142 -24.38 21.38 -9.46
N MET A 143 -25.48 21.90 -10.04
CA MET A 143 -25.39 23.00 -11.00
C MET A 143 -24.95 24.32 -10.35
N ASP A 144 -25.41 24.61 -9.13
CA ASP A 144 -24.97 25.81 -8.40
C ASP A 144 -23.46 25.71 -8.11
N GLN A 145 -23.00 24.56 -7.58
CA GLN A 145 -21.58 24.33 -7.32
C GLN A 145 -20.72 24.48 -8.58
N LEU A 146 -21.11 23.85 -9.70
CA LEU A 146 -20.37 24.00 -10.94
C LEU A 146 -20.29 25.46 -11.43
N ARG A 147 -21.35 26.24 -11.26
CA ARG A 147 -21.37 27.66 -11.63
C ARG A 147 -20.45 28.48 -10.74
N ASP A 148 -20.52 28.27 -9.44
CA ASP A 148 -19.69 28.97 -8.46
C ASP A 148 -18.21 28.68 -8.70
N GLU A 149 -17.87 27.40 -8.93
CA GLU A 149 -16.50 26.97 -9.17
C GLU A 149 -15.98 27.37 -10.56
N THR A 150 -16.81 27.32 -11.60
CA THR A 150 -16.45 27.86 -12.92
C THR A 150 -16.17 29.35 -12.85
N ASN A 151 -16.98 30.12 -12.13
CA ASN A 151 -16.73 31.55 -11.93
C ASN A 151 -15.50 31.79 -11.04
N ALA A 152 -15.21 30.91 -10.08
CA ALA A 152 -13.95 30.96 -9.31
C ALA A 152 -12.72 30.73 -10.20
N LEU A 153 -12.77 29.72 -11.07
CA LEU A 153 -11.74 29.46 -12.07
C LEU A 153 -11.56 30.65 -13.03
N GLN A 154 -12.66 31.25 -13.51
CA GLN A 154 -12.62 32.46 -14.34
C GLN A 154 -11.88 33.61 -13.62
N ARG A 155 -12.23 33.89 -12.36
CA ARG A 155 -11.55 34.90 -11.54
C ARG A 155 -10.07 34.58 -11.37
N LEU A 156 -9.72 33.31 -11.10
CA LEU A 156 -8.34 32.83 -11.00
C LEU A 156 -7.54 33.12 -12.28
N ARG A 157 -8.18 33.04 -13.44
CA ARG A 157 -7.57 33.33 -14.75
C ARG A 157 -7.68 34.80 -15.18
N GLY A 158 -8.14 35.69 -14.30
CA GLY A 158 -8.30 37.11 -14.59
C GLY A 158 -9.42 37.44 -15.58
N LEU A 159 -10.37 36.53 -15.76
CA LEU A 159 -11.55 36.71 -16.60
C LEU A 159 -12.72 37.26 -15.77
N SER A 160 -13.67 37.91 -16.45
CA SER A 160 -14.93 38.31 -15.83
C SER A 160 -15.82 37.10 -15.59
N GLU A 161 -16.59 37.12 -14.50
CA GLU A 161 -17.56 36.06 -14.21
C GLU A 161 -18.59 35.91 -15.33
N THR A 162 -18.99 34.66 -15.62
CA THR A 162 -20.03 34.39 -16.59
C THR A 162 -21.39 34.77 -16.02
N ALA A 163 -22.09 35.66 -16.74
CA ALA A 163 -23.48 35.95 -16.47
C ALA A 163 -24.38 34.88 -17.11
N PHE A 164 -24.78 33.88 -16.33
CA PHE A 164 -25.65 32.81 -16.79
C PHE A 164 -27.06 33.32 -17.15
N VAL A 165 -27.66 32.80 -18.23
CA VAL A 165 -28.99 33.19 -18.74
C VAL A 165 -30.07 33.12 -17.67
N ASP A 166 -30.04 32.09 -16.83
CA ASP A 166 -30.85 31.99 -15.63
C ASP A 166 -29.94 32.23 -14.41
N PRO A 167 -29.95 33.44 -13.80
CA PRO A 167 -29.06 33.76 -12.69
C PRO A 167 -29.30 32.90 -11.45
N THR A 168 -30.49 32.32 -11.33
CA THR A 168 -30.85 31.41 -10.25
C THR A 168 -31.67 30.25 -10.81
N ILE A 169 -31.19 29.01 -10.60
CA ILE A 169 -31.98 27.81 -10.89
C ILE A 169 -32.83 27.53 -9.65
N ALA A 170 -34.09 27.96 -9.62
CA ALA A 170 -34.97 27.74 -8.48
C ALA A 170 -35.52 26.31 -8.48
N LYS A 171 -35.49 25.65 -7.31
CA LYS A 171 -35.93 24.26 -7.16
C LYS A 171 -37.40 24.11 -7.58
N ASN A 172 -37.68 23.20 -8.52
CA ASN A 172 -39.00 22.94 -9.10
C ASN A 172 -39.60 24.10 -9.93
N GLU A 173 -38.86 25.17 -10.18
CA GLU A 173 -39.35 26.34 -10.95
C GLU A 173 -38.55 26.53 -12.23
N THR A 174 -37.22 26.54 -12.11
CA THR A 174 -36.32 26.66 -13.26
C THR A 174 -35.91 25.26 -13.72
N PRO A 175 -36.31 24.79 -14.90
CA PRO A 175 -35.82 23.52 -15.44
C PRO A 175 -34.31 23.65 -15.74
N ILE A 176 -33.54 22.59 -15.45
CA ILE A 176 -32.13 22.51 -15.88
C ILE A 176 -32.12 22.18 -17.38
N LEU A 177 -31.57 23.09 -18.18
CA LEU A 177 -31.65 23.04 -19.64
C LEU A 177 -30.27 22.88 -20.27
N ALA A 178 -30.25 22.49 -21.54
CA ALA A 178 -29.01 22.35 -22.32
C ALA A 178 -28.19 23.64 -22.38
N VAL A 179 -28.84 24.80 -22.33
CA VAL A 179 -28.17 26.11 -22.30
C VAL A 179 -27.27 26.26 -21.07
N HIS A 180 -27.67 25.77 -19.89
CA HIS A 180 -26.86 25.91 -18.67
C HIS A 180 -25.54 25.13 -18.75
N PHE A 181 -25.55 23.98 -19.40
CA PHE A 181 -24.34 23.17 -19.63
C PHE A 181 -23.46 23.80 -20.71
N GLN A 182 -24.06 24.35 -21.76
CA GLN A 182 -23.30 25.04 -22.81
C GLN A 182 -22.57 26.27 -22.26
N GLU A 183 -23.23 27.06 -21.41
CA GLU A 183 -22.60 28.21 -20.74
C GLU A 183 -21.42 27.80 -19.85
N LEU A 184 -21.55 26.71 -19.09
CA LEU A 184 -20.45 26.16 -18.30
C LEU A 184 -19.29 25.68 -19.18
N ARG A 185 -19.57 24.95 -20.27
CA ARG A 185 -18.54 24.52 -21.23
C ARG A 185 -17.80 25.71 -21.86
N ASP A 186 -18.53 26.75 -22.23
CA ASP A 186 -17.95 27.94 -22.84
C ASP A 186 -17.12 28.75 -21.84
N ALA A 187 -17.56 28.83 -20.57
CA ALA A 187 -16.83 29.47 -19.49
C ALA A 187 -15.53 28.72 -19.11
N ILE A 188 -15.60 27.39 -19.00
CA ILE A 188 -14.43 26.52 -18.80
C ILE A 188 -13.46 26.65 -19.98
N ARG A 189 -13.95 26.68 -21.21
CA ARG A 189 -13.13 26.90 -22.41
C ARG A 189 -12.39 28.23 -22.38
N GLN A 190 -13.06 29.32 -22.01
CA GLN A 190 -12.39 30.62 -21.87
C GLN A 190 -11.25 30.57 -20.85
N ALA A 191 -11.46 29.90 -19.71
CA ALA A 191 -10.41 29.72 -18.71
C ALA A 191 -9.24 28.85 -19.22
N ALA A 192 -9.52 27.80 -19.99
CA ALA A 192 -8.51 26.96 -20.65
C ALA A 192 -7.67 27.75 -21.66
N ASP A 193 -8.32 28.56 -22.49
CA ASP A 193 -7.67 29.37 -23.53
C ASP A 193 -6.62 30.33 -22.93
N VAL A 194 -6.85 30.85 -21.71
CA VAL A 194 -5.90 31.75 -21.01
C VAL A 194 -4.57 31.06 -20.72
N ILE A 195 -4.58 29.77 -20.41
CA ILE A 195 -3.38 28.99 -20.08
C ILE A 195 -2.86 28.16 -21.26
N GLY A 196 -3.51 28.26 -22.43
CA GLY A 196 -3.13 27.54 -23.64
C GLY A 196 -3.42 26.03 -23.60
N GLU A 197 -4.30 25.58 -22.71
CA GLU A 197 -4.73 24.19 -22.64
C GLU A 197 -5.68 23.86 -23.79
N ASP A 198 -5.43 22.74 -24.49
CA ASP A 198 -6.27 22.32 -25.60
C ASP A 198 -7.48 21.53 -25.11
N MET A 199 -8.64 22.18 -25.15
CA MET A 199 -9.93 21.57 -24.84
C MET A 199 -10.29 20.37 -25.72
N ALA A 200 -9.58 20.13 -26.83
CA ALA A 200 -9.80 18.95 -27.67
C ALA A 200 -9.50 17.62 -26.94
N SER A 201 -8.73 17.67 -25.86
CA SER A 201 -8.47 16.54 -24.98
C SER A 201 -9.71 16.10 -24.18
N TRP A 202 -10.63 17.02 -23.85
CA TRP A 202 -11.90 16.72 -23.21
C TRP A 202 -12.97 16.39 -24.24
N ALA A 203 -13.02 15.12 -24.64
CA ALA A 203 -14.00 14.62 -25.60
C ALA A 203 -15.43 14.63 -25.02
N TRP A 204 -16.18 15.69 -25.30
CA TRP A 204 -17.59 15.79 -24.96
C TRP A 204 -18.42 14.74 -25.71
N THR A 205 -19.15 13.88 -24.99
CA THR A 205 -20.02 12.83 -25.55
C THR A 205 -20.97 13.39 -26.61
N ASP A 206 -21.57 14.54 -26.30
CA ASP A 206 -22.40 15.32 -27.22
C ASP A 206 -21.66 16.64 -27.52
N PRO A 207 -20.93 16.76 -28.66
CA PRO A 207 -20.11 17.94 -28.96
C PRO A 207 -20.91 19.24 -29.08
N VAL A 208 -22.20 19.12 -29.43
CA VAL A 208 -23.14 20.25 -29.54
C VAL A 208 -24.38 19.93 -28.70
N LEU A 209 -24.64 20.77 -27.69
CA LEU A 209 -25.84 20.68 -26.88
C LEU A 209 -26.93 21.57 -27.51
N THR A 210 -27.80 21.00 -28.33
CA THR A 210 -28.86 21.79 -29.01
C THR A 210 -30.10 21.88 -28.12
N PRO A 211 -30.58 23.09 -27.77
CA PRO A 211 -31.78 23.25 -26.95
C PRO A 211 -32.98 22.48 -27.51
N ASN A 212 -33.72 21.79 -26.62
CA ASN A 212 -34.87 20.93 -26.95
C ASN A 212 -34.56 19.72 -27.85
N GLN A 213 -33.30 19.43 -28.18
CA GLN A 213 -32.90 18.25 -28.95
C GLN A 213 -31.98 17.33 -28.14
N THR A 214 -30.95 17.90 -27.51
CA THR A 214 -30.03 17.12 -26.67
C THR A 214 -30.63 16.94 -25.29
N VAL A 215 -30.80 15.68 -24.87
CA VAL A 215 -31.24 15.33 -23.51
C VAL A 215 -30.04 15.43 -22.58
N ILE A 216 -30.12 16.26 -21.55
CA ILE A 216 -29.07 16.35 -20.54
C ILE A 216 -29.07 15.11 -19.64
N ARG A 217 -27.87 14.54 -19.46
CA ARG A 217 -27.61 13.28 -18.76
C ARG A 217 -26.49 13.49 -17.74
N ALA A 218 -26.38 12.56 -16.79
CA ALA A 218 -25.31 12.52 -15.79
C ALA A 218 -23.90 12.60 -16.41
N ILE A 219 -23.71 12.02 -17.59
CA ILE A 219 -22.42 12.08 -18.30
C ILE A 219 -21.98 13.52 -18.61
N HIS A 220 -22.90 14.42 -18.97
CA HIS A 220 -22.55 15.82 -19.24
C HIS A 220 -22.11 16.56 -17.97
N LEU A 221 -22.64 16.15 -16.82
CA LEU A 221 -22.23 16.69 -15.53
C LEU A 221 -20.83 16.17 -15.19
N GLN A 222 -20.61 14.87 -15.34
CA GLN A 222 -19.31 14.25 -15.12
C GLN A 222 -18.22 14.89 -15.99
N GLU A 223 -18.46 15.07 -17.29
CA GLU A 223 -17.49 15.72 -18.19
C GLU A 223 -17.17 17.17 -17.79
N LEU A 224 -18.14 17.92 -17.24
CA LEU A 224 -17.91 19.29 -16.76
C LEU A 224 -17.04 19.32 -15.51
N HIS A 225 -17.27 18.38 -14.57
CA HIS A 225 -16.38 18.20 -13.43
C HIS A 225 -14.96 17.86 -13.89
N ASP A 226 -14.83 16.90 -14.80
CA ASP A 226 -13.53 16.43 -15.30
C ASP A 226 -12.76 17.57 -16.01
N ALA A 227 -13.46 18.39 -16.82
CA ALA A 227 -12.85 19.53 -17.49
C ALA A 227 -12.46 20.64 -16.52
N LEU A 228 -13.29 20.91 -15.50
CA LEU A 228 -12.97 21.91 -14.49
C LEU A 228 -11.77 21.47 -13.64
N GLU A 229 -11.75 20.22 -13.17
CA GLU A 229 -10.65 19.64 -12.41
C GLU A 229 -9.34 19.63 -13.20
N GLY A 230 -9.39 19.32 -14.51
CA GLY A 230 -8.23 19.38 -15.40
C GLY A 230 -7.64 20.79 -15.60
N LEU A 231 -8.36 21.85 -15.22
CA LEU A 231 -7.89 23.24 -15.32
C LEU A 231 -7.37 23.82 -14.00
N TYR A 232 -7.61 23.14 -12.89
CA TYR A 232 -6.86 23.40 -11.66
C TYR A 232 -5.46 22.78 -11.83
N PRO A 233 -4.39 23.40 -11.28
CA PRO A 233 -3.08 22.79 -11.33
C PRO A 233 -3.14 21.43 -10.63
N ALA A 234 -3.11 20.35 -11.41
CA ALA A 234 -3.21 18.97 -10.94
C ALA A 234 -2.04 18.54 -10.04
N ASN A 235 -1.14 19.45 -9.68
CA ASN A 235 0.07 19.17 -8.91
C ASN A 235 0.22 20.15 -7.74
N GLU A 236 -0.87 20.43 -7.02
CA GLU A 236 -0.78 21.27 -5.82
C GLU A 236 -0.03 20.53 -4.72
N VAL A 237 1.00 21.17 -4.15
CA VAL A 237 1.64 20.71 -2.91
C VAL A 237 1.47 21.78 -1.85
N THR A 238 0.78 21.45 -0.76
CA THR A 238 0.53 22.38 0.34
C THR A 238 1.40 22.03 1.54
N LEU A 239 2.13 23.01 2.07
CA LEU A 239 2.74 22.93 3.40
C LEU A 239 1.69 23.32 4.46
N VAL A 240 1.20 22.35 5.23
CA VAL A 240 0.00 22.51 6.08
C VAL A 240 0.13 23.65 7.08
N ARG A 241 1.29 23.77 7.73
CA ARG A 241 1.53 24.81 8.76
C ARG A 241 1.33 26.23 8.25
N THR A 242 1.77 26.51 7.02
CA THR A 242 1.76 27.86 6.45
C THR A 242 0.61 28.08 5.46
N GLY A 243 -0.03 27.01 5.00
CA GLY A 243 -0.92 27.05 3.85
C GLY A 243 -0.22 27.49 2.56
N ALA A 244 1.12 27.44 2.52
CA ALA A 244 1.87 27.77 1.32
C ALA A 244 1.71 26.66 0.29
N VAL A 245 1.53 27.06 -0.97
CA VAL A 245 1.39 26.17 -2.12
C VAL A 245 2.69 26.18 -2.91
N TYR A 246 3.05 25.01 -3.44
CA TYR A 246 4.24 24.79 -4.23
C TYR A 246 3.90 23.93 -5.45
N ASP A 247 4.59 24.19 -6.56
CA ASP A 247 4.46 23.40 -7.79
C ASP A 247 5.15 22.02 -7.69
N THR A 248 6.01 21.83 -6.69
CA THR A 248 6.80 20.60 -6.51
C THR A 248 6.89 20.20 -5.04
N ILE A 249 7.01 18.89 -4.79
CA ILE A 249 7.21 18.34 -3.45
C ILE A 249 8.53 18.87 -2.86
N GLN A 250 9.61 18.89 -3.65
CA GLN A 250 10.89 19.42 -3.21
C GLN A 250 10.82 20.91 -2.82
N GLY A 251 10.02 21.72 -3.52
CA GLY A 251 9.78 23.11 -3.17
C GLY A 251 9.16 23.26 -1.77
N ALA A 252 8.17 22.43 -1.45
CA ALA A 252 7.56 22.38 -0.12
C ALA A 252 8.54 21.89 0.95
N VAL A 253 9.29 20.81 0.66
CA VAL A 253 10.32 20.25 1.55
C VAL A 253 11.38 21.30 1.91
N ALA A 254 11.83 22.10 0.94
CA ALA A 254 12.83 23.15 1.16
C ALA A 254 12.38 24.26 2.12
N GLN A 255 11.08 24.39 2.35
CA GLN A 255 10.49 25.39 3.28
C GLN A 255 9.97 24.77 4.57
N ALA A 256 9.97 23.44 4.66
CA ALA A 256 9.48 22.71 5.82
C ALA A 256 10.47 22.83 7.00
N ILE A 257 9.91 22.78 8.20
CA ILE A 257 10.66 22.63 9.45
C ILE A 257 10.25 21.34 10.15
N SER A 258 10.98 20.96 11.20
CA SER A 258 10.76 19.69 11.88
C SER A 258 9.33 19.54 12.39
N GLY A 259 8.72 18.38 12.11
CA GLY A 259 7.33 18.08 12.46
C GLY A 259 6.28 18.59 11.46
N ASP A 260 6.68 19.26 10.38
CA ASP A 260 5.73 19.73 9.37
C ASP A 260 5.07 18.57 8.61
N THR A 261 3.90 18.85 8.05
CA THR A 261 3.18 17.97 7.13
C THR A 261 3.05 18.66 5.77
N ILE A 262 3.40 17.92 4.72
CA ILE A 262 3.19 18.28 3.32
C ILE A 262 2.06 17.41 2.79
N VAL A 263 1.10 18.04 2.10
CA VAL A 263 0.02 17.34 1.39
C VAL A 263 0.23 17.56 -0.10
N ALA A 264 0.44 16.48 -0.84
CA ALA A 264 0.47 16.48 -2.29
C ALA A 264 -0.89 16.00 -2.80
N ALA A 265 -1.52 16.79 -3.67
CA ALA A 265 -2.76 16.42 -4.33
C ALA A 265 -2.56 15.22 -5.27
N ALA A 266 -3.66 14.68 -5.80
CA ALA A 266 -3.59 13.70 -6.87
C ALA A 266 -2.99 14.36 -8.11
N GLY A 267 -1.99 13.73 -8.71
CA GLY A 267 -1.12 14.39 -9.69
C GLY A 267 0.12 13.56 -10.00
N THR A 268 0.90 14.00 -11.00
CA THR A 268 2.19 13.37 -11.32
C THR A 268 3.32 14.34 -11.02
N TYR A 269 4.19 13.94 -10.08
CA TYR A 269 5.30 14.75 -9.59
C TYR A 269 6.62 14.16 -10.04
N ALA A 270 7.30 14.91 -10.92
CA ALA A 270 8.62 14.58 -11.41
C ALA A 270 9.72 15.24 -10.59
N GLY A 271 10.91 14.65 -10.65
CA GLY A 271 12.11 15.13 -9.94
C GLY A 271 12.31 14.44 -8.60
N ASP A 272 13.57 14.39 -8.17
CA ASP A 272 13.94 13.76 -6.92
C ASP A 272 13.55 14.65 -5.72
N VAL A 273 13.26 13.99 -4.59
CA VAL A 273 12.87 14.63 -3.33
C VAL A 273 13.86 14.23 -2.23
N THR A 274 14.68 15.17 -1.78
CA THR A 274 15.62 14.99 -0.68
C THR A 274 15.04 15.53 0.62
N ILE A 275 14.90 14.66 1.62
CA ILE A 275 14.29 14.96 2.92
C ILE A 275 15.37 15.04 4.00
N GLU A 276 15.84 16.26 4.29
CA GLU A 276 16.81 16.55 5.35
C GLU A 276 16.14 17.04 6.65
N VAL A 277 14.81 17.16 6.65
CA VAL A 277 14.01 17.68 7.76
C VAL A 277 13.46 16.53 8.61
N ALA A 278 13.88 16.48 9.88
CA ALA A 278 13.41 15.45 10.81
C ALA A 278 11.93 15.60 11.15
N GLY A 279 11.19 14.50 11.31
CA GLY A 279 9.78 14.55 11.69
C GLY A 279 8.86 14.97 10.54
N LEU A 280 9.34 14.99 9.30
CA LEU A 280 8.55 15.41 8.16
C LEU A 280 7.56 14.31 7.74
N THR A 281 6.31 14.69 7.53
CA THR A 281 5.28 13.81 6.95
C THR A 281 4.92 14.28 5.55
N ILE A 282 4.89 13.37 4.58
CA ILE A 282 4.40 13.62 3.21
C ILE A 282 3.18 12.74 2.98
N ASN A 283 2.02 13.38 2.84
CA ASN A 283 0.73 12.75 2.56
C ASN A 283 0.40 12.90 1.07
N GLY A 284 0.14 11.79 0.40
CA GLY A 284 -0.49 11.77 -0.91
C GLY A 284 -2.02 11.84 -0.85
N ALA A 285 -2.63 11.81 -2.03
CA ALA A 285 -4.08 11.87 -2.23
C ALA A 285 -4.86 10.75 -1.52
N ASN A 286 -4.21 9.60 -1.29
CA ASN A 286 -4.80 8.43 -0.65
C ASN A 286 -4.23 8.18 0.76
N VAL A 287 -3.80 9.24 1.46
CA VAL A 287 -3.35 9.18 2.86
C VAL A 287 -4.36 8.42 3.72
N GLY A 288 -3.88 7.45 4.50
CA GLY A 288 -4.71 6.64 5.40
C GLY A 288 -5.62 5.62 4.70
N VAL A 289 -5.57 5.50 3.37
CA VAL A 289 -6.37 4.55 2.59
C VAL A 289 -5.46 3.46 2.06
N HIS A 290 -5.42 2.29 2.68
CA HIS A 290 -4.51 1.23 2.25
C HIS A 290 -4.92 0.59 0.91
N PRO A 291 -3.98 0.32 -0.01
CA PRO A 291 -4.23 -0.29 -1.32
C PRO A 291 -4.41 -1.82 -1.28
N ALA A 292 -4.01 -2.46 -0.19
CA ALA A 292 -4.17 -3.89 0.08
C ALA A 292 -4.14 -4.11 1.61
N VAL A 293 -4.62 -5.26 2.09
CA VAL A 293 -4.74 -5.56 3.54
C VAL A 293 -3.74 -6.61 4.04
N GLY A 294 -2.95 -7.23 3.15
CA GLY A 294 -2.25 -8.47 3.49
C GLY A 294 -3.25 -9.49 4.06
N THR A 295 -2.93 -10.09 5.21
CA THR A 295 -3.83 -11.03 5.89
C THR A 295 -4.74 -10.38 6.93
N ASN A 296 -4.78 -9.05 7.03
CA ASN A 296 -5.64 -8.37 7.98
C ASN A 296 -7.11 -8.45 7.53
N ARG A 297 -7.79 -9.49 8.01
CA ARG A 297 -9.18 -9.81 7.65
C ARG A 297 -10.20 -8.73 8.03
N ASP A 298 -9.89 -7.89 9.02
CA ASP A 298 -10.84 -6.97 9.62
C ASP A 298 -10.71 -5.54 9.07
N GLU A 299 -9.60 -5.20 8.41
CA GLU A 299 -9.43 -3.89 7.77
C GLU A 299 -10.05 -3.91 6.37
N PRO A 300 -11.03 -3.04 6.06
CA PRO A 300 -11.61 -2.98 4.73
C PRO A 300 -10.68 -2.22 3.77
N VAL A 301 -10.27 -2.84 2.65
CA VAL A 301 -9.57 -2.12 1.56
C VAL A 301 -10.42 -0.93 1.15
N GLY A 302 -9.91 0.28 1.40
CA GLY A 302 -10.61 1.51 1.06
C GLY A 302 -10.65 1.74 -0.45
N ALA A 303 -11.72 2.38 -0.93
CA ALA A 303 -11.76 2.84 -2.31
C ALA A 303 -10.76 3.99 -2.49
N ARG A 304 -9.73 3.76 -3.29
CA ARG A 304 -8.73 4.77 -3.62
C ARG A 304 -9.22 5.68 -4.75
N GLY A 305 -8.96 6.97 -4.60
CA GLY A 305 -9.19 7.97 -5.64
C GLY A 305 -8.00 8.09 -6.58
N ASP A 306 -7.92 9.20 -7.30
CA ASP A 306 -6.76 9.52 -8.13
C ASP A 306 -5.48 9.60 -7.27
N GLU A 307 -4.34 9.21 -7.83
CA GLU A 307 -3.10 8.99 -7.08
C GLU A 307 -2.15 10.18 -7.09
N THR A 308 -1.38 10.37 -6.00
CA THR A 308 -0.16 11.17 -6.01
C THR A 308 0.97 10.29 -6.54
N VAL A 309 1.28 10.43 -7.83
CA VAL A 309 2.26 9.60 -8.55
C VAL A 309 3.63 10.26 -8.52
N ILE A 310 4.61 9.58 -7.95
CA ILE A 310 6.02 9.99 -7.91
C ILE A 310 6.77 9.26 -9.03
N THR A 311 7.40 10.03 -9.93
CA THR A 311 8.24 9.48 -11.01
C THR A 311 9.74 9.73 -10.78
N GLY A 312 10.10 10.50 -9.74
CA GLY A 312 11.48 10.68 -9.30
C GLY A 312 11.85 9.72 -8.16
N THR A 313 12.97 10.01 -7.51
CA THR A 313 13.49 9.24 -6.37
C THR A 313 13.28 10.00 -5.06
N ILE A 314 12.88 9.32 -3.98
CA ILE A 314 12.89 9.91 -2.63
C ILE A 314 14.17 9.54 -1.90
N HIS A 315 14.86 10.54 -1.35
CA HIS A 315 16.05 10.40 -0.53
C HIS A 315 15.76 10.76 0.93
N PRO A 316 15.43 9.79 1.80
CA PRO A 316 15.26 10.05 3.23
C PRO A 316 16.63 10.19 3.89
N LEU A 317 16.96 11.39 4.37
CA LEU A 317 18.24 11.71 5.02
C LEU A 317 18.08 12.18 6.48
N ALA A 318 16.87 12.10 7.04
CA ALA A 318 16.55 12.55 8.39
C ALA A 318 15.70 11.52 9.16
N LYS A 319 15.56 11.74 10.48
CA LYS A 319 14.81 10.85 11.38
C LYS A 319 13.31 11.15 11.36
N ASN A 320 12.50 10.17 11.74
CA ASN A 320 11.04 10.27 11.93
C ASN A 320 10.30 10.77 10.68
N ILE A 321 10.72 10.31 9.50
CA ILE A 321 10.05 10.63 8.23
C ILE A 321 8.84 9.71 8.07
N THR A 322 7.72 10.23 7.59
CA THR A 322 6.53 9.43 7.22
C THR A 322 6.12 9.70 5.77
N LEU A 323 5.95 8.64 5.00
CA LEU A 323 5.33 8.67 3.67
C LEU A 323 4.01 7.91 3.73
N ASP A 324 2.91 8.55 3.33
CA ASP A 324 1.56 7.99 3.42
C ASP A 324 0.75 8.25 2.14
N GLY A 325 0.20 7.19 1.53
CA GLY A 325 -0.78 7.34 0.45
C GLY A 325 -0.19 7.75 -0.91
N LEU A 326 1.10 7.45 -1.14
CA LEU A 326 1.81 7.75 -2.39
C LEU A 326 1.77 6.56 -3.36
N LYS A 327 1.86 6.85 -4.66
CA LYS A 327 2.13 5.85 -5.69
C LYS A 327 3.51 6.09 -6.31
N PHE A 328 4.30 5.05 -6.35
CA PHE A 328 5.58 5.01 -7.03
C PHE A 328 5.42 4.25 -8.34
N VAL A 329 5.88 4.85 -9.43
CA VAL A 329 5.95 4.22 -10.75
C VAL A 329 7.39 4.19 -11.22
N HIS A 330 7.65 3.39 -12.25
CA HIS A 330 8.97 3.19 -12.81
C HIS A 330 9.76 4.49 -13.01
N ASN A 331 10.96 4.53 -12.43
CA ASN A 331 12.02 5.46 -12.77
C ASN A 331 13.26 4.66 -13.20
N THR A 332 14.27 5.31 -13.79
CA THR A 332 15.39 4.57 -14.39
C THR A 332 16.33 3.90 -13.38
N ASP A 333 16.18 4.17 -12.07
CA ASP A 333 17.18 3.81 -11.06
C ASP A 333 16.56 3.18 -9.79
N GLN A 334 15.92 3.95 -8.91
CA GLN A 334 15.36 3.53 -7.60
C GLN A 334 14.16 4.42 -7.20
N ASN A 335 13.08 3.88 -6.64
CA ASN A 335 11.99 4.73 -6.14
C ASN A 335 12.37 5.46 -4.85
N ILE A 336 13.07 4.78 -3.96
CA ILE A 336 13.53 5.33 -2.69
C ILE A 336 14.95 4.87 -2.47
N THR A 337 15.85 5.81 -2.21
CA THR A 337 17.26 5.52 -1.93
C THR A 337 17.85 6.49 -0.91
N ALA A 338 18.35 5.98 0.20
CA ALA A 338 19.13 6.79 1.12
C ALA A 338 20.58 6.82 0.63
N HIS A 339 21.04 7.94 0.08
CA HIS A 339 22.41 8.01 -0.45
C HIS A 339 23.49 7.81 0.64
N ALA A 340 24.69 7.42 0.19
CA ALA A 340 25.92 7.34 1.01
C ALA A 340 26.19 8.67 1.73
N GLY A 341 25.79 8.74 3.00
CA GLY A 341 25.81 9.96 3.81
C GLY A 341 24.71 10.02 4.86
N ALA A 342 23.61 9.28 4.67
CA ALA A 342 22.62 9.05 5.73
C ALA A 342 23.27 8.21 6.84
N THR A 343 23.60 8.82 7.99
CA THR A 343 24.23 8.07 9.07
C THR A 343 23.21 7.34 9.95
N ASP A 344 22.01 7.91 10.17
CA ASP A 344 20.91 7.24 10.89
C ASP A 344 19.53 7.76 10.43
N VAL A 345 18.69 6.89 9.85
CA VAL A 345 17.32 7.23 9.41
C VAL A 345 16.29 6.54 10.32
N ASP A 346 16.39 6.81 11.62
CA ASP A 346 15.53 6.21 12.64
C ASP A 346 14.06 6.63 12.48
N GLY A 347 13.12 5.72 12.72
CA GLY A 347 11.69 5.99 12.73
C GLY A 347 11.12 6.32 11.35
N PHE A 348 11.74 5.84 10.28
CA PHE A 348 11.21 6.00 8.93
C PHE A 348 9.98 5.10 8.72
N THR A 349 8.87 5.67 8.30
CA THR A 349 7.61 4.96 8.06
C THR A 349 7.15 5.14 6.62
N ILE A 350 6.80 4.03 5.98
CA ILE A 350 6.14 3.98 4.67
C ILE A 350 4.83 3.23 4.85
N GLN A 351 3.71 3.89 4.55
CA GLN A 351 2.40 3.28 4.70
C GLN A 351 1.41 3.65 3.62
N ASN A 352 0.43 2.78 3.38
CA ASN A 352 -0.66 2.99 2.42
C ASN A 352 -0.15 3.35 1.00
N CYS A 353 1.07 2.94 0.65
CA CYS A 353 1.72 3.27 -0.60
C CYS A 353 1.60 2.13 -1.61
N ILE A 354 1.62 2.49 -2.89
CA ILE A 354 1.67 1.55 -4.02
C ILE A 354 3.05 1.64 -4.67
N PHE A 355 3.66 0.49 -4.90
CA PHE A 355 4.87 0.33 -5.70
C PHE A 355 4.50 -0.58 -6.87
N ASP A 356 4.25 0.02 -8.04
CA ASP A 356 3.94 -0.71 -9.26
C ASP A 356 5.12 -0.62 -10.21
N TRP A 357 5.79 -1.75 -10.40
CA TRP A 357 6.98 -1.79 -11.23
C TRP A 357 6.92 -2.93 -12.23
N THR A 358 7.02 -2.57 -13.50
CA THR A 358 7.14 -3.51 -14.62
C THR A 358 8.34 -3.10 -15.45
N LEU A 359 9.44 -3.86 -15.36
CA LEU A 359 10.63 -3.63 -16.18
C LEU A 359 10.75 -4.74 -17.22
N SER A 360 10.73 -4.37 -18.50
CA SER A 360 11.22 -5.26 -19.55
C SER A 360 12.73 -5.03 -19.74
N GLY A 361 13.57 -5.87 -19.14
CA GLY A 361 15.01 -5.93 -19.45
C GLY A 361 15.93 -5.75 -18.24
N TRP A 362 17.02 -6.52 -18.27
CA TRP A 362 18.02 -6.71 -17.21
C TRP A 362 18.92 -5.48 -16.94
N PRO A 363 18.86 -4.87 -15.74
CA PRO A 363 20.06 -4.46 -15.02
C PRO A 363 20.31 -5.50 -13.92
N GLY A 364 21.53 -6.06 -13.86
CA GLY A 364 21.82 -7.24 -13.02
C GLY A 364 21.56 -7.08 -11.51
N TYR A 365 21.70 -8.19 -10.79
CA TYR A 365 21.40 -8.49 -9.37
C TYR A 365 21.93 -7.53 -8.25
N THR A 366 22.18 -6.25 -8.50
CA THR A 366 22.90 -5.38 -7.55
C THR A 366 22.12 -4.16 -7.07
N THR A 367 20.83 -4.04 -7.37
CA THR A 367 20.00 -2.90 -6.94
C THR A 367 18.65 -3.38 -6.41
N GLY A 368 18.03 -2.57 -5.54
CA GLY A 368 16.63 -2.72 -5.15
C GLY A 368 15.80 -1.49 -5.45
N HIS A 369 14.47 -1.62 -5.50
CA HIS A 369 13.57 -0.48 -5.77
C HIS A 369 13.43 0.44 -4.56
N LEU A 370 13.36 -0.17 -3.38
CA LEU A 370 13.66 0.46 -2.11
C LEU A 370 15.08 0.05 -1.71
N GLU A 371 16.05 0.92 -1.93
CA GLU A 371 17.45 0.67 -1.58
C GLU A 371 17.85 1.48 -0.35
N LEU A 372 18.03 0.79 0.77
CA LEU A 372 18.31 1.44 2.05
C LEU A 372 19.78 1.29 2.41
N TYR A 373 20.43 2.43 2.68
CA TYR A 373 21.82 2.51 3.13
C TYR A 373 21.90 3.20 4.50
N GLY A 374 22.82 2.75 5.34
CA GLY A 374 23.04 3.32 6.68
C GLY A 374 22.29 2.57 7.78
N ASN A 375 22.20 3.18 8.97
CA ASN A 375 21.52 2.60 10.12
C ASN A 375 20.03 2.95 10.11
N TYR A 376 19.18 1.97 10.41
CA TYR A 376 17.75 2.18 10.57
C TYR A 376 17.26 1.53 11.86
N THR A 377 16.79 2.36 12.78
CA THR A 377 16.09 1.88 13.98
C THR A 377 14.60 2.13 13.85
N ASN A 378 13.76 1.14 14.12
CA ASN A 378 12.30 1.21 14.01
C ASN A 378 11.80 1.64 12.61
N PHE A 379 12.39 1.09 11.54
CA PHE A 379 11.82 1.26 10.19
C PHE A 379 10.49 0.50 10.08
N MET A 380 9.43 1.17 9.62
CA MET A 380 8.09 0.59 9.49
C MET A 380 7.65 0.62 8.02
N PHE A 381 7.39 -0.56 7.48
CA PHE A 381 6.80 -0.75 6.16
C PHE A 381 5.46 -1.48 6.31
N GLN A 382 4.35 -0.75 6.23
CA GLN A 382 3.04 -1.31 6.54
C GLN A 382 1.91 -0.93 5.59
N PHE A 383 0.95 -1.84 5.41
CA PHE A 383 -0.24 -1.57 4.58
C PHE A 383 0.08 -1.10 3.16
N ASN A 384 1.19 -1.57 2.59
CA ASN A 384 1.60 -1.22 1.24
C ASN A 384 1.24 -2.33 0.25
N ARG A 385 1.16 -1.96 -1.03
CA ARG A 385 1.08 -2.91 -2.14
C ARG A 385 2.35 -2.79 -2.96
N LEU A 386 3.15 -3.85 -2.97
CA LEU A 386 4.43 -3.94 -3.67
C LEU A 386 4.33 -5.01 -4.74
N VAL A 387 4.34 -4.59 -6.01
CA VAL A 387 4.36 -5.48 -7.17
C VAL A 387 5.52 -5.14 -8.07
N VAL A 388 6.50 -6.04 -8.12
CA VAL A 388 7.77 -5.83 -8.81
C VAL A 388 8.03 -6.97 -9.79
N ASP A 389 7.81 -6.69 -11.06
CA ASP A 389 8.21 -7.55 -12.18
C ASP A 389 9.60 -7.11 -12.69
N SER A 390 10.64 -7.56 -11.99
CA SER A 390 12.05 -7.32 -12.34
C SER A 390 12.97 -8.37 -11.72
N ASP A 391 14.16 -8.55 -12.31
CA ASP A 391 15.24 -9.38 -11.74
C ASP A 391 16.00 -8.71 -10.56
N SER A 392 15.58 -7.51 -10.16
CA SER A 392 16.09 -6.79 -8.99
C SER A 392 15.26 -7.10 -7.75
N ALA A 393 15.87 -6.95 -6.56
CA ALA A 393 15.14 -7.09 -5.31
C ALA A 393 14.08 -5.98 -5.15
N ALA A 394 12.92 -6.29 -4.60
CA ALA A 394 11.90 -5.28 -4.32
C ALA A 394 12.40 -4.30 -3.25
N MET A 395 12.96 -4.83 -2.16
CA MET A 395 13.69 -4.08 -1.14
C MET A 395 15.10 -4.63 -1.01
N PHE A 396 16.11 -3.77 -1.12
CA PHE A 396 17.51 -4.13 -0.89
C PHE A 396 18.08 -3.34 0.29
N LEU A 397 18.39 -4.06 1.36
CA LEU A 397 19.03 -3.50 2.55
C LEU A 397 20.53 -3.77 2.43
N ARG A 398 21.24 -2.77 1.91
CA ARG A 398 22.62 -2.94 1.44
C ARG A 398 23.60 -2.89 2.61
N SER A 399 24.69 -3.66 2.50
CA SER A 399 25.70 -3.83 3.55
C SER A 399 27.06 -3.18 3.21
N ASP A 400 27.15 -2.33 2.17
CA ASP A 400 28.41 -1.75 1.70
C ASP A 400 28.81 -0.48 2.48
N GLY A 401 29.53 -0.67 3.59
CA GLY A 401 30.11 0.42 4.39
C GLY A 401 30.32 0.01 5.84
N ASP A 402 31.05 0.82 6.62
CA ASP A 402 31.33 0.59 8.06
C ASP A 402 30.17 0.98 9.00
N ASN A 403 29.09 1.59 8.50
CA ASN A 403 27.87 1.94 9.26
C ASN A 403 26.64 1.23 8.65
N GLY A 404 25.85 0.49 9.45
CA GLY A 404 24.53 0.03 9.01
C GLY A 404 23.96 -1.16 9.78
N ASP A 405 23.64 -1.03 11.06
CA ASP A 405 22.83 -2.03 11.77
C ASP A 405 21.34 -1.68 11.65
N TYR A 406 20.48 -2.69 11.52
CA TYR A 406 19.04 -2.51 11.48
C TYR A 406 18.42 -3.11 12.74
N ASP A 407 17.69 -2.30 13.47
CA ASP A 407 17.09 -2.67 14.75
C ASP A 407 15.59 -2.36 14.73
N GLY A 408 14.75 -3.33 15.05
CA GLY A 408 13.30 -3.14 15.15
C GLY A 408 12.61 -2.86 13.81
N LEU A 409 13.19 -3.28 12.68
CA LEU A 409 12.54 -3.17 11.38
C LEU A 409 11.27 -4.02 11.36
N THR A 410 10.14 -3.42 10.99
CA THR A 410 8.84 -4.10 10.89
C THR A 410 8.27 -3.98 9.48
N CYS A 411 8.02 -5.13 8.85
CA CYS A 411 7.28 -5.26 7.60
C CYS A 411 5.95 -5.97 7.88
N GLN A 412 4.83 -5.25 7.84
CA GLN A 412 3.54 -5.82 8.25
C GLN A 412 2.33 -5.45 7.40
N TYR A 413 1.39 -6.39 7.25
CA TYR A 413 0.11 -6.16 6.57
C TYR A 413 0.25 -5.63 5.13
N ASN A 414 1.32 -6.00 4.45
CA ASN A 414 1.55 -5.65 3.06
C ASN A 414 1.05 -6.74 2.12
N TYR A 415 0.72 -6.36 0.88
CA TYR A 415 0.71 -7.28 -0.25
C TYR A 415 2.05 -7.18 -0.97
N ILE A 416 2.79 -8.29 -1.05
CA ILE A 416 4.12 -8.34 -1.65
C ILE A 416 4.12 -9.39 -2.75
N SER A 417 4.46 -8.96 -3.96
CA SER A 417 4.65 -9.81 -5.12
C SER A 417 5.88 -9.35 -5.88
N SER A 418 6.89 -10.19 -6.00
CA SER A 418 8.08 -9.89 -6.78
C SER A 418 8.54 -11.09 -7.57
N TYR A 419 9.01 -10.82 -8.80
CA TYR A 419 9.52 -11.87 -9.68
C TYR A 419 10.74 -12.57 -9.06
N TYR A 420 11.59 -11.82 -8.35
CA TYR A 420 12.80 -12.32 -7.72
C TYR A 420 12.79 -12.13 -6.19
N GLU A 421 13.78 -11.48 -5.57
CA GLU A 421 13.75 -11.25 -4.11
C GLU A 421 12.72 -10.19 -3.74
N ALA A 422 11.90 -10.48 -2.72
CA ALA A 422 11.05 -9.47 -2.08
C ALA A 422 11.89 -8.60 -1.15
N ILE A 423 12.73 -9.24 -0.32
CA ILE A 423 13.68 -8.57 0.56
C ILE A 423 15.03 -9.27 0.42
N LEU A 424 16.05 -8.53 -0.02
CA LEU A 424 17.43 -8.97 -0.01
C LEU A 424 18.21 -8.26 1.10
N TRP A 425 18.86 -9.05 1.95
CA TRP A 425 19.70 -8.58 3.04
C TRP A 425 21.15 -8.98 2.79
N GLY A 426 22.04 -7.98 2.67
CA GLY A 426 23.47 -8.26 2.52
C GLY A 426 24.04 -8.99 3.74
N ALA A 427 24.82 -10.06 3.53
CA ALA A 427 25.42 -10.91 4.55
C ALA A 427 26.53 -10.24 5.42
N GLY A 428 26.45 -8.93 5.65
CA GLY A 428 27.43 -8.16 6.41
C GLY A 428 26.88 -7.47 7.66
N ARG A 429 25.54 -7.48 7.88
CA ARG A 429 24.86 -6.66 8.91
C ARG A 429 23.69 -7.42 9.54
N SER A 430 23.44 -7.24 10.82
CA SER A 430 22.31 -7.88 11.52
C SER A 430 21.00 -7.11 11.34
N LEU A 431 19.92 -7.88 11.18
CA LEU A 431 18.56 -7.47 11.49
C LEU A 431 18.25 -7.93 12.92
N ASP A 432 18.35 -7.04 13.89
CA ASP A 432 18.03 -7.36 15.28
C ASP A 432 16.59 -6.91 15.59
N ASP A 433 15.86 -7.75 16.35
CA ASP A 433 14.48 -7.49 16.78
C ASP A 433 13.50 -7.17 15.63
N GLY A 434 13.79 -7.69 14.43
CA GLY A 434 12.97 -7.50 13.24
C GLY A 434 11.65 -8.27 13.29
N ALA A 435 10.63 -7.78 12.57
CA ALA A 435 9.35 -8.46 12.41
C ALA A 435 8.85 -8.43 10.96
N ILE A 436 8.51 -9.60 10.43
CA ILE A 436 7.81 -9.79 9.15
C ILE A 436 6.49 -10.47 9.47
N LYS A 437 5.38 -9.72 9.50
CA LYS A 437 4.12 -10.28 10.00
C LYS A 437 2.84 -9.85 9.31
N GLY A 438 1.89 -10.76 9.22
CA GLY A 438 0.57 -10.44 8.67
C GLY A 438 0.57 -10.06 7.19
N ASN A 439 1.64 -10.36 6.45
CA ASN A 439 1.74 -10.02 5.03
C ASN A 439 1.09 -11.12 4.17
N GLU A 440 0.57 -10.71 3.02
CA GLU A 440 0.27 -11.61 1.91
C GLU A 440 1.46 -11.56 0.93
N ILE A 441 2.08 -12.71 0.70
CA ILE A 441 3.26 -12.87 -0.16
C ILE A 441 2.86 -13.80 -1.29
N SER A 442 2.70 -13.24 -2.49
CA SER A 442 2.18 -13.96 -3.64
C SER A 442 3.17 -13.91 -4.79
N GLY A 443 3.56 -15.07 -5.32
CA GLY A 443 4.28 -15.10 -6.60
C GLY A 443 3.36 -14.86 -7.81
N ASP A 444 2.05 -14.75 -7.64
CA ASP A 444 1.17 -14.27 -8.71
C ASP A 444 1.33 -12.75 -8.87
N LEU A 445 2.01 -12.35 -9.94
CA LEU A 445 2.22 -10.94 -10.29
C LEU A 445 0.93 -10.26 -10.79
N GLY A 446 -0.15 -11.02 -11.08
CA GLY A 446 -1.40 -10.48 -11.62
C GLY A 446 -1.28 -9.92 -13.04
N LEU A 447 -0.14 -10.17 -13.71
CA LEU A 447 0.19 -9.66 -15.05
C LEU A 447 -0.22 -10.62 -16.18
N GLY A 448 -0.93 -11.71 -15.86
CA GLY A 448 -1.27 -12.75 -16.83
C GLY A 448 -0.06 -13.53 -17.37
N LEU A 449 1.07 -13.44 -16.68
CA LEU A 449 2.28 -14.22 -16.94
C LEU A 449 2.08 -15.62 -16.36
N THR A 450 2.60 -16.63 -17.05
CA THR A 450 2.63 -18.02 -16.57
C THR A 450 3.69 -18.26 -15.51
N ASP A 451 4.53 -17.25 -15.26
CA ASP A 451 5.74 -17.36 -14.47
C ASP A 451 5.45 -16.79 -13.08
N LEU A 452 5.58 -17.66 -12.08
CA LEU A 452 5.47 -17.27 -10.68
C LEU A 452 6.66 -16.39 -10.30
N GLY A 453 6.50 -15.52 -9.31
CA GLY A 453 7.56 -14.73 -8.69
C GLY A 453 8.14 -15.40 -7.44
N ALA A 454 9.44 -15.23 -7.19
CA ALA A 454 10.17 -15.99 -6.17
C ALA A 454 9.94 -15.44 -4.76
N CYS A 455 9.52 -14.16 -4.69
CA CYS A 455 9.19 -13.43 -3.48
C CYS A 455 10.13 -13.70 -2.30
N THR A 456 11.42 -13.87 -2.58
CA THR A 456 12.37 -14.41 -1.60
C THR A 456 12.72 -13.35 -0.55
N PHE A 457 12.61 -13.71 0.72
CA PHE A 457 13.15 -13.03 1.88
C PHE A 457 14.50 -13.67 2.21
N ASN A 458 15.56 -13.08 1.68
CA ASN A 458 16.93 -13.56 1.86
C ASN A 458 17.60 -12.73 2.95
N ILE A 459 17.55 -13.23 4.19
CA ILE A 459 18.06 -12.54 5.39
C ILE A 459 19.25 -13.30 5.94
N GLY A 460 20.46 -12.85 5.61
CA GLY A 460 21.69 -13.54 6.00
C GLY A 460 21.99 -13.51 7.51
N HIS A 461 21.61 -12.44 8.21
CA HIS A 461 21.83 -12.30 9.65
C HIS A 461 20.62 -11.66 10.30
N ALA A 462 19.95 -12.39 11.17
CA ALA A 462 18.88 -11.86 11.98
C ALA A 462 19.02 -12.33 13.42
N GLY A 463 18.99 -11.38 14.37
CA GLY A 463 18.89 -11.66 15.80
C GLY A 463 17.44 -11.46 16.25
N ASN A 464 16.88 -12.44 16.95
CA ASN A 464 15.50 -12.38 17.48
C ASN A 464 14.42 -12.03 16.43
N LEU A 465 14.54 -12.56 15.21
CA LEU A 465 13.57 -12.31 14.13
C LEU A 465 12.20 -12.92 14.45
N GLU A 466 11.14 -12.15 14.28
CA GLU A 466 9.76 -12.64 14.21
C GLU A 466 9.29 -12.74 12.75
N PHE A 467 8.92 -13.95 12.31
CA PHE A 467 8.28 -14.19 11.03
C PHE A 467 6.91 -14.83 11.27
N SER A 468 5.83 -14.04 11.31
CA SER A 468 4.55 -14.49 11.86
C SER A 468 3.28 -14.16 11.08
N ASP A 469 2.27 -15.02 11.14
CA ASP A 469 0.92 -14.74 10.63
C ASP A 469 0.87 -14.33 9.14
N ASN A 470 1.89 -14.69 8.35
CA ASN A 470 1.94 -14.39 6.93
C ASN A 470 1.19 -15.46 6.12
N GLU A 471 0.61 -15.06 5.00
CA GLU A 471 0.08 -15.97 3.99
C GLU A 471 1.01 -15.94 2.78
N ILE A 472 1.54 -17.10 2.41
CA ILE A 472 2.53 -17.25 1.35
C ILE A 472 1.97 -18.21 0.32
N HIS A 473 1.86 -17.78 -0.93
CA HIS A 473 1.33 -18.65 -1.98
C HIS A 473 1.78 -18.37 -3.40
N HIS A 474 1.64 -19.38 -4.26
CA HIS A 474 1.94 -19.28 -5.69
C HIS A 474 3.37 -18.80 -5.95
N VAL A 475 4.33 -19.24 -5.13
CA VAL A 475 5.73 -18.85 -5.23
C VAL A 475 6.54 -19.98 -5.84
N TRP A 476 7.36 -19.69 -6.85
CA TRP A 476 8.44 -20.59 -7.27
C TRP A 476 9.67 -20.38 -6.38
N HIS A 477 10.37 -21.45 -6.01
CA HIS A 477 11.56 -21.42 -5.14
C HIS A 477 11.27 -21.16 -3.64
N THR A 478 12.30 -20.80 -2.88
CA THR A 478 12.29 -20.68 -1.43
C THR A 478 11.98 -19.27 -0.98
N VAL A 479 10.93 -19.09 -0.19
CA VAL A 479 10.53 -17.76 0.33
C VAL A 479 11.43 -17.34 1.48
N GLY A 480 11.57 -18.14 2.53
CA GLY A 480 12.44 -17.80 3.65
C GLY A 480 13.84 -18.35 3.46
N GLN A 481 14.85 -17.52 3.23
CA GLN A 481 16.27 -17.90 3.29
C GLN A 481 16.94 -17.15 4.44
N LEU A 482 16.93 -17.74 5.64
CA LEU A 482 17.09 -17.00 6.89
C LEU A 482 18.25 -17.52 7.74
N GLY A 483 19.12 -16.63 8.21
CA GLY A 483 20.17 -16.92 9.18
C GLY A 483 19.80 -16.32 10.52
N ILE A 484 19.19 -17.11 11.42
CA ILE A 484 18.52 -16.60 12.62
C ILE A 484 19.26 -17.02 13.90
N ASP A 485 19.71 -16.08 14.72
CA ASP A 485 20.22 -16.31 16.08
C ASP A 485 19.19 -15.85 17.11
N GLY A 486 18.41 -16.80 17.61
CA GLY A 486 17.19 -16.51 18.38
C GLY A 486 16.08 -15.98 17.47
N GLY A 487 14.84 -16.43 17.69
CA GLY A 487 13.70 -15.92 16.95
C GLY A 487 12.61 -16.97 16.75
N LYS A 488 11.57 -16.59 16.02
CA LYS A 488 10.38 -17.41 15.84
C LYS A 488 9.80 -17.27 14.44
N ILE A 489 9.38 -18.39 13.89
CA ILE A 489 8.64 -18.51 12.65
C ILE A 489 7.29 -19.12 13.02
N VAL A 490 6.23 -18.33 13.08
CA VAL A 490 4.99 -18.77 13.72
C VAL A 490 3.70 -18.46 12.96
N ASN A 491 2.74 -19.39 12.99
CA ASN A 491 1.39 -19.17 12.45
C ASN A 491 1.32 -18.73 10.99
N ASN A 492 2.34 -18.98 10.18
CA ASN A 492 2.24 -18.65 8.76
C ASN A 492 1.57 -19.82 8.00
N THR A 493 1.07 -19.51 6.82
CA THR A 493 0.48 -20.49 5.90
C THR A 493 1.25 -20.45 4.59
N TRP A 494 1.76 -21.60 4.15
CA TRP A 494 2.41 -21.78 2.85
C TRP A 494 1.54 -22.68 2.01
N ARG A 495 1.12 -22.22 0.83
CA ARG A 495 0.35 -23.02 -0.13
C ARG A 495 0.81 -22.81 -1.56
N ASP A 496 0.64 -23.78 -2.43
CA ASP A 496 0.91 -23.61 -3.87
C ASP A 496 2.37 -23.17 -4.14
N MET A 497 3.28 -23.76 -3.36
CA MET A 497 4.71 -23.54 -3.48
C MET A 497 5.27 -24.46 -4.57
N ALA A 498 5.99 -23.90 -5.54
CA ALA A 498 6.61 -24.64 -6.62
C ALA A 498 8.14 -24.71 -6.43
N PRO A 499 8.79 -25.84 -6.74
CA PRO A 499 10.26 -25.91 -6.74
C PRO A 499 10.86 -25.07 -7.88
N TYR A 500 12.11 -24.66 -7.72
CA TYR A 500 12.87 -23.95 -8.75
C TYR A 500 13.14 -24.84 -9.96
N ASP A 501 12.56 -24.46 -11.11
CA ASP A 501 12.58 -25.27 -12.33
C ASP A 501 13.80 -25.00 -13.24
N LYS A 502 14.65 -24.02 -12.92
CA LYS A 502 15.83 -23.78 -13.77
C LYS A 502 16.72 -25.03 -13.77
N ASP A 503 17.06 -25.50 -14.96
CA ASP A 503 18.06 -26.57 -15.11
C ASP A 503 19.32 -26.15 -14.35
N PRO A 504 19.76 -26.96 -13.37
CA PRO A 504 20.93 -26.65 -12.58
C PRO A 504 22.11 -26.50 -13.53
N ASP A 505 22.95 -25.48 -13.31
CA ASP A 505 24.12 -25.27 -14.16
C ASP A 505 24.99 -26.55 -14.15
N PRO A 506 25.66 -26.92 -15.25
CA PRO A 506 26.41 -28.18 -15.34
C PRO A 506 27.46 -28.30 -14.22
N GLY A 507 27.21 -29.18 -13.24
CA GLY A 507 28.08 -29.41 -12.09
C GLY A 507 27.58 -28.83 -10.77
N GLU A 508 26.48 -28.08 -10.78
CA GLU A 508 25.70 -27.80 -9.58
C GLU A 508 24.87 -29.03 -9.19
N ASP A 509 24.60 -29.16 -7.88
CA ASP A 509 23.77 -30.25 -7.38
C ASP A 509 22.43 -30.21 -8.13
N PRO A 510 22.04 -31.29 -8.85
CA PRO A 510 20.82 -31.28 -9.63
C PRO A 510 19.56 -31.09 -8.79
N TYR A 511 19.70 -31.11 -7.46
CA TYR A 511 18.68 -30.87 -6.46
C TYR A 511 18.98 -29.63 -5.62
N LEU A 512 19.23 -28.46 -6.22
CA LEU A 512 19.17 -27.18 -5.50
C LEU A 512 17.81 -27.09 -4.78
N GLY A 513 17.82 -27.55 -3.52
CA GLY A 513 16.62 -27.90 -2.78
C GLY A 513 15.80 -26.68 -2.47
N SER A 514 14.70 -26.51 -3.18
CA SER A 514 13.70 -25.51 -2.79
C SER A 514 13.02 -25.98 -1.51
N ALA A 515 12.63 -25.05 -0.66
CA ALA A 515 11.83 -25.30 0.52
C ALA A 515 10.86 -24.15 0.77
N CYS A 516 9.82 -24.31 1.58
CA CYS A 516 9.08 -23.13 2.04
C CYS A 516 10.03 -22.19 2.80
N ILE A 517 10.85 -22.79 3.67
CA ILE A 517 11.85 -22.09 4.48
C ILE A 517 13.16 -22.87 4.48
N GLN A 518 14.25 -22.11 4.41
CA GLN A 518 15.61 -22.57 4.51
C GLN A 518 16.33 -21.78 5.61
N LEU A 519 16.86 -22.50 6.58
CA LEU A 519 17.74 -21.93 7.60
C LEU A 519 19.19 -22.04 7.19
N TRP A 520 19.93 -20.94 7.27
CA TRP A 520 21.34 -20.89 6.91
C TRP A 520 22.24 -21.51 7.98
N GLY A 521 23.18 -22.34 7.55
CA GLY A 521 24.24 -22.92 8.40
C GLY A 521 25.58 -22.21 8.29
N GLY A 522 25.59 -20.89 8.02
CA GLY A 522 26.82 -20.10 7.88
C GLY A 522 27.45 -20.11 6.48
N GLN A 523 26.68 -20.49 5.46
CA GLN A 523 27.09 -20.37 4.06
C GLN A 523 27.18 -18.88 3.68
N TRP A 524 28.11 -18.49 2.80
CA TRP A 524 28.31 -17.08 2.42
C TRP A 524 28.48 -16.10 3.59
N ALA A 525 29.08 -16.58 4.69
CA ALA A 525 29.30 -15.82 5.92
C ALA A 525 28.03 -15.37 6.66
N THR A 526 26.87 -15.95 6.36
CA THR A 526 25.62 -15.72 7.10
C THR A 526 25.71 -16.17 8.57
N THR A 527 24.74 -15.78 9.39
CA THR A 527 24.55 -16.36 10.72
C THR A 527 24.27 -17.86 10.60
N VAL A 528 24.86 -18.65 11.50
CA VAL A 528 24.47 -20.06 11.70
C VAL A 528 23.19 -20.05 12.52
N SER A 529 22.10 -20.56 11.94
CA SER A 529 20.82 -20.50 12.62
C SER A 529 20.84 -21.32 13.92
N THR A 530 20.35 -20.75 15.01
CA THR A 530 20.29 -21.37 16.33
C THR A 530 19.16 -20.77 17.16
N ASP A 531 18.63 -21.55 18.10
CA ASP A 531 17.56 -21.14 19.03
C ASP A 531 16.32 -20.60 18.29
N VAL A 532 15.91 -21.30 17.24
CA VAL A 532 14.78 -20.91 16.39
C VAL A 532 13.55 -21.75 16.73
N GLU A 533 12.45 -21.08 17.06
CA GLU A 533 11.15 -21.72 17.24
C GLU A 533 10.35 -21.69 15.93
N ILE A 534 9.94 -22.84 15.43
CA ILE A 534 9.07 -22.99 14.27
C ILE A 534 7.78 -23.64 14.75
N THR A 535 6.74 -22.83 14.99
CA THR A 535 5.50 -23.32 15.60
C THR A 535 4.23 -22.77 14.99
N GLY A 536 3.18 -23.58 14.99
CA GLY A 536 1.88 -23.11 14.60
C GLY A 536 1.69 -22.92 13.08
N ASN A 537 2.64 -23.37 12.27
CA ASN A 537 2.68 -23.16 10.82
C ASN A 537 1.89 -24.21 10.03
N THR A 538 1.39 -23.85 8.85
CA THR A 538 0.69 -24.78 7.93
C THR A 538 1.43 -24.85 6.60
N PHE A 539 1.99 -26.02 6.28
CA PHE A 539 2.78 -26.26 5.08
C PHE A 539 2.01 -27.13 4.08
N ILE A 540 1.60 -26.52 2.97
CA ILE A 540 0.96 -27.16 1.80
C ILE A 540 1.86 -26.84 0.58
N TYR A 541 2.93 -27.60 0.40
CA TYR A 541 3.95 -27.28 -0.61
C TYR A 541 4.00 -28.32 -1.70
N ASN A 542 4.67 -27.97 -2.80
CA ASN A 542 4.81 -28.83 -3.96
C ASN A 542 3.44 -29.24 -4.53
N THR A 543 2.47 -28.32 -4.54
CA THR A 543 1.10 -28.55 -5.03
C THR A 543 0.82 -27.94 -6.40
N ASP A 544 1.73 -27.14 -6.93
CA ASP A 544 1.46 -26.39 -8.16
C ASP A 544 1.60 -27.25 -9.44
N VAL A 545 0.76 -26.92 -10.42
CA VAL A 545 0.47 -27.62 -11.68
C VAL A 545 1.61 -27.61 -12.69
N ASN A 546 2.68 -26.86 -12.42
CA ASN A 546 3.83 -26.75 -13.34
C ASN A 546 4.81 -27.94 -13.27
N ASP A 547 4.40 -29.07 -12.68
CA ASP A 547 4.92 -30.46 -12.83
C ASP A 547 6.39 -30.58 -13.26
N SER A 548 7.29 -29.86 -12.60
CA SER A 548 8.73 -29.99 -12.86
C SER A 548 9.23 -31.38 -12.40
N GLY A 549 8.40 -32.12 -11.64
CA GLY A 549 8.74 -33.40 -11.05
C GLY A 549 9.88 -33.30 -10.03
N ARG A 550 10.24 -32.07 -9.59
CA ARG A 550 11.31 -31.84 -8.63
C ARG A 550 10.78 -31.87 -7.19
N PRO A 551 11.53 -32.44 -6.24
CA PRO A 551 11.13 -32.43 -4.84
C PRO A 551 11.40 -31.08 -4.17
N MET A 552 10.46 -30.65 -3.33
CA MET A 552 10.58 -29.49 -2.44
C MET A 552 10.52 -29.97 -0.99
N ALA A 553 11.07 -29.18 -0.06
CA ALA A 553 10.90 -29.42 1.37
C ALA A 553 9.93 -28.42 2.02
N GLY A 554 9.29 -28.79 3.13
CA GLY A 554 8.66 -27.78 3.99
C GLY A 554 9.74 -26.89 4.62
N ILE A 555 10.65 -27.52 5.36
CA ILE A 555 11.76 -26.86 6.06
C ILE A 555 13.08 -27.49 5.61
N ARG A 556 14.10 -26.65 5.37
CA ARG A 556 15.47 -27.09 5.05
C ARG A 556 16.48 -26.49 6.02
N LEU A 557 17.32 -27.33 6.62
CA LEU A 557 18.44 -26.91 7.47
C LEU A 557 19.74 -27.14 6.70
N LEU A 558 20.48 -26.07 6.40
CA LEU A 558 21.66 -26.19 5.55
C LEU A 558 22.95 -26.47 6.33
N PRO A 559 23.91 -27.16 5.71
CA PRO A 559 25.27 -27.28 6.22
C PRO A 559 26.07 -26.02 5.95
N LYS A 560 27.21 -25.89 6.61
CA LYS A 560 28.25 -24.96 6.16
C LYS A 560 29.00 -25.54 4.94
N LYS A 561 29.17 -24.73 3.89
CA LYS A 561 29.77 -25.19 2.61
C LYS A 561 31.31 -25.30 2.63
N ASP A 562 31.98 -24.78 3.66
CA ASP A 562 33.45 -24.66 3.72
C ASP A 562 34.18 -25.84 4.43
N GLY A 563 33.44 -26.86 4.88
CA GLY A 563 34.02 -28.04 5.55
C GLY A 563 34.46 -27.82 7.00
N THR A 564 34.10 -26.70 7.63
CA THR A 564 34.33 -26.45 9.07
C THR A 564 33.20 -27.03 9.94
N THR A 565 33.43 -27.15 11.26
CA THR A 565 32.49 -27.78 12.22
C THR A 565 31.30 -26.90 12.63
N ALA A 566 31.25 -25.64 12.23
CA ALA A 566 30.18 -24.72 12.60
C ALA A 566 29.02 -24.83 11.59
N THR A 567 28.17 -25.84 11.78
CA THR A 567 26.90 -26.03 11.06
C THR A 567 25.74 -25.80 12.04
N ILE A 568 24.49 -25.74 11.56
CA ILE A 568 23.31 -25.71 12.44
C ILE A 568 23.38 -26.90 13.39
N ASP A 569 23.19 -26.65 14.68
CA ASP A 569 22.93 -27.67 15.70
C ASP A 569 21.42 -27.94 15.73
N PRO A 570 20.93 -29.08 15.20
CA PRO A 570 19.49 -29.32 15.14
C PRO A 570 18.80 -29.38 16.51
N THR A 571 19.54 -29.55 17.61
CA THR A 571 18.93 -29.56 18.96
C THR A 571 18.48 -28.16 19.42
N THR A 572 18.89 -27.10 18.72
CA THR A 572 18.48 -25.72 19.01
C THR A 572 17.37 -25.23 18.07
N ILE A 573 16.91 -26.10 17.15
CA ILE A 573 15.81 -25.80 16.23
C ILE A 573 14.59 -26.59 16.70
N HIS A 574 13.54 -25.88 17.11
CA HIS A 574 12.32 -26.46 17.66
C HIS A 574 11.21 -26.40 16.63
N ILE A 575 10.94 -27.52 15.95
CA ILE A 575 9.87 -27.65 14.96
C ILE A 575 8.72 -28.36 15.64
N HIS A 576 7.70 -27.64 16.10
CA HIS A 576 6.62 -28.22 16.87
C HIS A 576 5.27 -27.55 16.62
N TRP A 577 4.15 -28.27 16.77
CA TRP A 577 2.80 -27.72 16.52
C TRP A 577 2.57 -27.16 15.11
N ASN A 578 3.25 -27.72 14.11
CA ASN A 578 3.01 -27.40 12.71
C ASN A 578 2.16 -28.48 12.04
N ASP A 579 1.50 -28.12 10.94
CA ASP A 579 0.78 -29.06 10.07
C ASP A 579 1.50 -29.17 8.73
N PHE A 580 2.01 -30.35 8.43
CA PHE A 580 2.48 -30.71 7.09
C PHE A 580 1.35 -31.48 6.41
N ILE A 581 0.82 -30.94 5.32
CA ILE A 581 -0.35 -31.49 4.62
C ILE A 581 0.12 -31.99 3.24
N ASN A 582 -0.36 -33.16 2.83
CA ASN A 582 0.02 -33.87 1.60
C ASN A 582 1.50 -34.25 1.47
N LEU A 583 2.37 -33.84 2.41
CA LEU A 583 3.83 -34.09 2.44
C LEU A 583 4.59 -33.68 1.15
N GLY A 584 3.93 -32.91 0.27
CA GLY A 584 4.34 -32.61 -1.08
C GLY A 584 3.84 -33.63 -2.12
N SER A 585 3.44 -33.16 -3.32
CA SER A 585 2.94 -34.07 -4.38
C SER A 585 4.01 -35.01 -4.95
N ASN A 586 5.30 -34.66 -4.83
CA ASN A 586 6.40 -35.49 -5.28
C ASN A 586 6.84 -36.49 -4.20
N PRO A 587 7.01 -37.79 -4.51
CA PRO A 587 7.43 -38.81 -3.56
C PRO A 587 8.78 -38.59 -2.87
N ASN A 588 9.66 -37.74 -3.45
CA ASN A 588 10.95 -37.39 -2.86
C ASN A 588 10.92 -36.07 -2.07
N SER A 589 9.73 -35.49 -1.88
CA SER A 589 9.55 -34.31 -1.02
C SER A 589 9.76 -34.70 0.44
N LEU A 590 10.25 -33.77 1.23
CA LEU A 590 10.49 -33.97 2.65
C LEU A 590 9.73 -32.90 3.44
N ALA A 591 9.14 -33.26 4.57
CA ALA A 591 8.64 -32.26 5.49
C ALA A 591 9.80 -31.47 6.10
N VAL A 592 10.86 -32.18 6.51
CA VAL A 592 12.10 -31.59 7.02
C VAL A 592 13.30 -32.20 6.31
N ARG A 593 14.07 -31.36 5.62
CA ARG A 593 15.36 -31.69 5.01
C ARG A 593 16.49 -31.20 5.91
N ASN A 594 17.01 -32.05 6.79
CA ASN A 594 18.18 -31.71 7.60
C ASN A 594 19.49 -32.12 6.91
N GLU A 595 20.20 -31.14 6.38
CA GLU A 595 21.53 -31.30 5.79
C GLU A 595 22.63 -30.75 6.71
N ALA A 596 22.29 -30.33 7.95
CA ALA A 596 23.22 -29.78 8.93
C ALA A 596 23.94 -30.88 9.75
N ASP A 597 24.06 -30.78 11.08
CA ASP A 597 24.65 -31.86 11.88
C ASP A 597 23.69 -33.05 12.02
N THR A 598 23.76 -33.98 11.08
CA THR A 598 22.88 -35.16 11.02
C THR A 598 23.13 -36.19 12.14
N ASN A 599 24.10 -35.98 13.04
CA ASN A 599 24.34 -36.88 14.18
C ASN A 599 23.47 -36.54 15.40
N LYS A 600 22.79 -35.39 15.36
CA LYS A 600 21.96 -34.91 16.45
C LYS A 600 20.49 -34.98 16.07
N ALA A 601 19.65 -35.33 17.04
CA ALA A 601 18.22 -35.42 16.83
C ALA A 601 17.60 -34.02 16.84
N LEU A 602 16.83 -33.69 15.81
CA LEU A 602 16.03 -32.47 15.80
C LEU A 602 14.77 -32.63 16.67
N ASP A 603 14.29 -31.55 17.26
CA ASP A 603 12.99 -31.54 17.94
C ASP A 603 11.89 -31.36 16.89
N ALA A 604 11.11 -32.42 16.68
CA ALA A 604 10.03 -32.51 15.70
C ALA A 604 8.71 -32.89 16.39
N THR A 605 8.60 -32.64 17.69
CA THR A 605 7.46 -33.08 18.48
C THR A 605 6.22 -32.27 18.16
N HIS A 606 5.05 -32.80 18.48
CA HIS A 606 3.75 -32.17 18.36
C HIS A 606 3.38 -31.64 16.96
N ASN A 607 3.97 -32.16 15.88
CA ASN A 607 3.52 -31.82 14.52
C ASN A 607 2.48 -32.82 14.01
N TRP A 608 1.63 -32.36 13.09
CA TRP A 608 0.84 -33.22 12.20
C TRP A 608 1.62 -33.46 10.91
N TRP A 609 1.71 -34.72 10.48
CA TRP A 609 2.53 -35.15 9.35
C TRP A 609 1.70 -35.75 8.21
N ASP A 610 0.42 -35.43 8.12
CA ASP A 610 -0.53 -36.04 7.17
C ASP A 610 -0.78 -37.55 7.33
N THR A 611 -0.08 -38.18 8.28
CA THR A 611 -0.18 -39.59 8.64
C THR A 611 0.11 -39.78 10.12
N ILE A 612 -0.36 -40.90 10.68
CA ILE A 612 -0.08 -41.35 12.05
C ILE A 612 0.85 -42.58 12.06
N ILE A 613 1.37 -42.98 10.91
CA ILE A 613 2.23 -44.16 10.79
C ILE A 613 3.67 -43.72 11.00
N GLU A 614 4.28 -44.16 12.10
CA GLU A 614 5.62 -43.72 12.51
C GLU A 614 6.70 -43.92 11.44
N ASP A 615 6.67 -45.03 10.70
CA ASP A 615 7.62 -45.29 9.60
C ASP A 615 7.43 -44.31 8.42
N GLU A 616 6.19 -43.91 8.12
CA GLU A 616 5.90 -42.91 7.08
C GLU A 616 6.36 -41.51 7.54
N ILE A 617 6.14 -41.17 8.82
CA ILE A 617 6.63 -39.93 9.43
C ILE A 617 8.16 -39.87 9.40
N ALA A 618 8.83 -40.95 9.78
CA ALA A 618 10.29 -41.04 9.76
C ALA A 618 10.86 -40.90 8.33
N HIS A 619 10.11 -41.28 7.30
CA HIS A 619 10.57 -41.19 5.91
C HIS A 619 10.58 -39.75 5.37
N VAL A 620 9.70 -38.87 5.87
CA VAL A 620 9.62 -37.47 5.43
C VAL A 620 10.53 -36.52 6.19
N ILE A 621 11.35 -37.05 7.09
CA ILE A 621 12.36 -36.31 7.85
C ILE A 621 13.73 -36.90 7.52
N GLN A 622 14.59 -36.10 6.89
CA GLN A 622 15.98 -36.48 6.69
C GLN A 622 16.74 -36.25 8.01
N ALA A 623 17.40 -37.29 8.53
CA ALA A 623 18.16 -37.34 9.80
C ALA A 623 17.35 -37.71 11.06
N PRO A 624 18.02 -38.10 12.18
CA PRO A 624 17.34 -38.44 13.42
C PRO A 624 16.44 -37.29 13.93
N ALA A 625 15.26 -37.64 14.42
CA ALA A 625 14.29 -36.67 14.92
C ALA A 625 13.50 -37.24 16.10
N ASN A 626 13.23 -36.39 17.08
CA ASN A 626 12.27 -36.68 18.14
C ASN A 626 10.88 -36.30 17.64
N ILE A 627 10.12 -37.27 17.13
CA ILE A 627 8.78 -37.04 16.57
C ILE A 627 7.64 -37.28 17.56
N THR A 628 7.93 -37.81 18.76
CA THR A 628 6.91 -38.21 19.74
C THR A 628 6.80 -37.19 20.89
N PRO A 629 5.57 -36.77 21.25
CA PRO A 629 4.30 -37.14 20.61
C PRO A 629 4.14 -36.45 19.25
N TYR A 630 3.47 -37.07 18.28
CA TYR A 630 2.98 -36.39 17.07
C TYR A 630 1.47 -36.16 17.20
N LEU A 631 0.92 -35.22 16.44
CA LEU A 631 -0.53 -34.99 16.43
C LEU A 631 -1.24 -36.12 15.72
N LEU A 632 -2.43 -36.47 16.21
CA LEU A 632 -3.28 -37.49 15.57
C LEU A 632 -4.25 -36.89 14.55
N SER A 633 -4.35 -35.57 14.53
CA SER A 633 -5.09 -34.80 13.54
C SER A 633 -4.40 -33.46 13.32
N PRO A 634 -4.58 -32.86 12.13
CA PRO A 634 -4.19 -31.47 11.90
C PRO A 634 -4.89 -30.52 12.89
N ARG A 635 -4.31 -29.35 13.09
CA ARG A 635 -4.93 -28.30 13.92
C ARG A 635 -6.18 -27.73 13.23
N ALA A 636 -7.14 -27.30 14.04
CA ALA A 636 -8.44 -26.80 13.55
C ALA A 636 -8.34 -25.53 12.69
N SER A 637 -7.29 -24.73 12.88
CA SER A 637 -7.00 -23.51 12.13
C SER A 637 -6.52 -23.76 10.69
N SER A 638 -6.14 -25.00 10.36
CA SER A 638 -5.32 -25.32 9.19
C SER A 638 -6.14 -25.76 7.97
N PHE A 639 -7.48 -25.66 8.05
CA PHE A 639 -8.39 -25.97 6.95
C PHE A 639 -9.12 -24.73 6.46
N VAL A 640 -8.67 -24.24 5.31
CA VAL A 640 -9.42 -23.33 4.45
C VAL A 640 -9.58 -24.04 3.11
N ASP A 641 -10.55 -24.95 3.02
CA ASP A 641 -11.12 -25.30 1.73
C ASP A 641 -12.39 -24.47 1.57
N ASP A 642 -12.27 -23.39 0.80
CA ASP A 642 -13.36 -22.45 0.51
C ASP A 642 -14.51 -23.10 -0.25
N SER A 643 -14.31 -24.29 -0.85
CA SER A 643 -15.36 -24.99 -1.59
C SER A 643 -16.51 -25.51 -0.71
N TRP A 644 -16.34 -25.51 0.63
CA TRP A 644 -17.35 -25.96 1.59
C TRP A 644 -17.97 -24.83 2.42
N ALA A 645 -17.44 -23.61 2.33
CA ALA A 645 -18.01 -22.45 3.02
C ALA A 645 -19.40 -22.12 2.45
N GLY A 646 -20.47 -22.50 3.16
CA GLY A 646 -21.86 -22.16 2.81
C GLY A 646 -22.80 -23.34 2.56
N THR A 647 -22.38 -24.59 2.79
CA THR A 647 -23.32 -25.73 2.74
C THR A 647 -24.26 -25.71 3.95
N ALA A 648 -25.57 -25.63 3.69
CA ALA A 648 -26.59 -25.56 4.73
C ALA A 648 -26.79 -26.90 5.44
N ALA A 649 -27.20 -26.85 6.72
CA ALA A 649 -27.58 -28.03 7.49
C ALA A 649 -28.67 -28.85 6.76
N GLY A 650 -28.47 -30.17 6.64
CA GLY A 650 -29.39 -31.08 5.96
C GLY A 650 -29.10 -31.33 4.47
N THR A 651 -28.01 -30.79 3.92
CA THR A 651 -27.56 -31.11 2.55
C THR A 651 -27.07 -32.55 2.49
N ALA A 652 -27.72 -33.38 1.66
CA ALA A 652 -27.27 -34.74 1.40
C ALA A 652 -25.93 -34.71 0.65
N LEU A 653 -24.86 -35.22 1.27
CA LEU A 653 -23.59 -35.44 0.60
C LEU A 653 -23.77 -36.61 -0.39
N PRO A 654 -23.54 -36.42 -1.71
CA PRO A 654 -23.74 -37.50 -2.66
C PRO A 654 -22.72 -38.63 -2.43
N VAL A 655 -23.24 -39.79 -2.03
CA VAL A 655 -22.48 -41.04 -1.75
C VAL A 655 -21.91 -41.67 -3.04
N THR A 656 -22.20 -41.12 -4.21
CA THR A 656 -21.65 -41.57 -5.49
C THR A 656 -20.75 -40.52 -6.10
N GLN A 657 -19.64 -40.20 -5.40
CA GLN A 657 -18.41 -40.00 -6.14
C GLN A 657 -17.59 -41.27 -5.94
N THR A 658 -17.52 -42.09 -6.99
CA THR A 658 -16.49 -43.13 -7.07
C THR A 658 -15.16 -42.40 -6.94
N ILE A 659 -14.51 -42.54 -5.79
CA ILE A 659 -13.18 -41.98 -5.52
C ILE A 659 -12.23 -42.70 -6.47
N PRO A 660 -11.75 -42.08 -7.56
CA PRO A 660 -10.82 -42.73 -8.46
C PRO A 660 -9.50 -42.76 -7.74
N ASP A 661 -9.05 -43.97 -7.43
CA ASP A 661 -7.66 -44.25 -7.11
C ASP A 661 -6.79 -43.74 -8.27
N SER A 662 -6.04 -42.66 -8.06
CA SER A 662 -5.01 -42.24 -9.02
C SER A 662 -3.77 -43.16 -8.96
N ALA A 663 -3.77 -44.20 -8.13
CA ALA A 663 -2.67 -45.15 -7.95
C ALA A 663 -3.10 -46.63 -8.07
N GLY A 664 -3.70 -47.00 -9.20
CA GLY A 664 -3.68 -48.34 -9.78
C GLY A 664 -3.72 -49.56 -8.85
N THR A 665 -4.92 -50.06 -8.53
CA THR A 665 -5.26 -51.48 -8.28
C THR A 665 -4.11 -52.40 -7.79
N ASP A 666 -3.59 -52.19 -6.58
CA ASP A 666 -2.93 -53.26 -5.83
C ASP A 666 -3.89 -53.83 -4.76
N PRO A 667 -4.40 -55.07 -4.90
CA PRO A 667 -5.33 -55.68 -3.95
C PRO A 667 -4.70 -56.06 -2.60
N ALA A 668 -3.42 -55.78 -2.34
CA ALA A 668 -2.69 -56.35 -1.21
C ALA A 668 -2.74 -55.58 0.13
N HIS A 669 -3.34 -54.38 0.19
CA HIS A 669 -3.47 -53.62 1.46
C HIS A 669 -4.88 -53.76 2.05
N THR A 670 -5.15 -54.88 2.74
CA THR A 670 -6.41 -55.19 3.43
C THR A 670 -6.39 -54.89 4.94
N GLU A 671 -5.52 -54.00 5.42
CA GLU A 671 -5.54 -53.59 6.83
C GLU A 671 -6.33 -52.30 7.02
N ALA A 672 -7.36 -52.37 7.86
CA ALA A 672 -8.20 -51.24 8.22
C ALA A 672 -7.36 -50.14 8.89
N ARG A 673 -7.41 -48.92 8.36
CA ARG A 673 -6.73 -47.76 8.95
C ARG A 673 -7.69 -46.97 9.85
N THR A 674 -7.15 -46.43 10.93
CA THR A 674 -7.85 -45.79 12.05
C THR A 674 -8.50 -44.45 11.63
N ALA A 675 -9.78 -44.24 11.95
CA ALA A 675 -10.44 -42.92 11.93
C ALA A 675 -10.13 -42.20 13.26
N VAL A 676 -9.87 -40.90 13.25
CA VAL A 676 -9.45 -40.16 14.46
C VAL A 676 -10.47 -39.08 14.83
N MET A 677 -10.85 -39.01 16.11
CA MET A 677 -11.51 -37.83 16.69
C MET A 677 -10.62 -37.20 17.75
N GLY A 678 -10.15 -35.98 17.51
CA GLY A 678 -9.24 -35.30 18.41
C GLY A 678 -8.01 -36.16 18.73
N THR A 679 -7.87 -36.59 19.99
CA THR A 679 -6.76 -37.46 20.44
C THR A 679 -7.11 -38.95 20.52
N THR A 680 -8.32 -39.37 20.10
CA THR A 680 -8.79 -40.74 20.22
C THR A 680 -8.88 -41.40 18.84
N GLY A 681 -8.12 -42.48 18.64
CA GLY A 681 -8.21 -43.31 17.44
C GLY A 681 -9.36 -44.33 17.53
N PHE A 682 -10.06 -44.55 16.42
CA PHE A 682 -11.14 -45.51 16.23
C PHE A 682 -10.83 -46.43 15.04
N ASP A 683 -11.05 -47.73 15.19
CA ASP A 683 -10.74 -48.71 14.14
C ASP A 683 -11.61 -48.58 12.88
N THR A 684 -12.71 -47.83 12.95
CA THR A 684 -13.64 -47.59 11.84
C THR A 684 -14.23 -46.19 11.90
N LEU A 685 -14.63 -45.65 10.74
CA LEU A 685 -15.34 -44.38 10.65
C LEU A 685 -16.71 -44.44 11.33
N GLU A 686 -17.39 -45.59 11.31
CA GLU A 686 -18.63 -45.80 12.06
C GLU A 686 -18.42 -45.71 13.58
N ALA A 687 -17.32 -46.26 14.10
CA ALA A 687 -16.98 -46.13 15.50
C ALA A 687 -16.65 -44.67 15.87
N ALA A 688 -16.00 -43.93 14.98
CA ALA A 688 -15.78 -42.51 15.17
C ALA A 688 -17.12 -41.75 15.17
N LEU A 689 -17.97 -41.93 14.15
CA LEU A 689 -19.30 -41.30 14.05
C LEU A 689 -20.18 -41.60 15.27
N ALA A 690 -20.19 -42.85 15.76
CA ALA A 690 -21.01 -43.26 16.90
C ALA A 690 -20.58 -42.64 18.24
N ASN A 691 -19.34 -42.16 18.34
CA ASN A 691 -18.80 -41.55 19.55
C ASN A 691 -18.70 -40.01 19.44
N ALA A 692 -18.96 -39.43 18.27
CA ALA A 692 -18.87 -37.99 18.04
C ALA A 692 -19.99 -37.24 18.76
N LEU A 693 -19.64 -36.19 19.49
CA LEU A 693 -20.60 -35.25 20.07
C LEU A 693 -21.06 -34.22 19.02
N PRO A 694 -22.26 -33.62 19.16
CA PRO A 694 -22.72 -32.55 18.28
C PRO A 694 -21.70 -31.41 18.17
N GLY A 695 -21.32 -31.06 16.94
CA GLY A 695 -20.34 -30.02 16.64
C GLY A 695 -18.88 -30.47 16.59
N GLU A 696 -18.56 -31.74 16.85
CA GLU A 696 -17.20 -32.26 16.69
C GLU A 696 -16.82 -32.50 15.22
N THR A 697 -15.52 -32.37 14.95
CA THR A 697 -14.92 -32.65 13.65
C THR A 697 -14.26 -34.03 13.70
N ILE A 698 -14.61 -34.89 12.73
CA ILE A 698 -14.01 -36.21 12.55
C ILE A 698 -12.94 -36.12 11.46
N TYR A 699 -11.71 -36.51 11.77
CA TYR A 699 -10.62 -36.59 10.81
C TYR A 699 -10.46 -38.03 10.35
N VAL A 700 -10.44 -38.23 9.03
CA VAL A 700 -10.30 -39.56 8.43
C VAL A 700 -8.94 -39.62 7.77
N ALA A 701 -8.05 -40.46 8.29
CA ALA A 701 -6.75 -40.69 7.67
C ALA A 701 -6.93 -41.27 6.26
N ALA A 702 -6.02 -40.98 5.33
CA ALA A 702 -6.11 -41.56 3.99
C ALA A 702 -6.03 -43.09 4.00
N GLY A 703 -6.87 -43.69 3.16
CA GLY A 703 -6.98 -45.14 3.00
C GLY A 703 -8.38 -45.57 2.55
N MET A 704 -8.53 -46.85 2.23
CA MET A 704 -9.86 -47.44 2.00
C MET A 704 -10.57 -47.71 3.32
N HIS A 705 -11.58 -46.89 3.60
CA HIS A 705 -12.52 -47.14 4.69
C HIS A 705 -13.73 -47.89 4.12
N SER A 706 -13.72 -49.22 4.23
CA SER A 706 -14.88 -50.02 3.84
C SER A 706 -15.96 -49.83 4.89
N PRO A 707 -17.11 -49.23 4.56
CA PRO A 707 -18.15 -49.05 5.53
C PRO A 707 -18.72 -50.42 5.95
N VAL A 708 -19.01 -50.56 7.22
CA VAL A 708 -19.68 -51.77 7.76
C VAL A 708 -21.16 -51.79 7.35
N SER A 709 -21.69 -50.65 6.89
CA SER A 709 -23.09 -50.45 6.48
C SER A 709 -23.21 -49.76 5.13
N THR A 710 -24.24 -50.09 4.35
CA THR A 710 -24.46 -49.55 2.99
C THR A 710 -25.09 -48.14 2.96
N VAL A 711 -25.42 -47.56 4.12
CA VAL A 711 -26.08 -46.24 4.23
C VAL A 711 -25.61 -45.56 5.52
N TRP A 712 -25.08 -44.34 5.41
CA TRP A 712 -24.77 -43.49 6.57
C TRP A 712 -25.94 -42.55 6.83
N THR A 713 -26.50 -42.59 8.03
CA THR A 713 -27.47 -41.59 8.51
C THR A 713 -26.82 -40.82 9.64
N LEU A 714 -26.55 -39.53 9.42
CA LEU A 714 -26.23 -38.58 10.48
C LEU A 714 -27.50 -38.36 11.31
N ASP A 715 -27.50 -38.87 12.54
CA ASP A 715 -28.56 -38.67 13.54
C ASP A 715 -28.36 -37.39 14.36
N GLN A 716 -27.26 -36.66 14.14
CA GLN A 716 -26.86 -35.46 14.89
C GLN A 716 -26.22 -34.40 13.97
N SER A 717 -26.23 -33.13 14.37
CA SER A 717 -25.53 -32.06 13.63
C SER A 717 -24.02 -32.22 13.82
N LEU A 718 -23.34 -32.75 12.80
CA LEU A 718 -21.90 -32.70 12.69
C LEU A 718 -21.50 -31.63 11.68
N THR A 719 -20.27 -31.13 11.81
CA THR A 719 -19.58 -30.41 10.73
C THR A 719 -18.56 -31.38 10.14
N PRO A 720 -18.95 -32.38 9.32
CA PRO A 720 -17.98 -33.30 8.76
C PRO A 720 -17.08 -32.53 7.79
N ARG A 721 -15.80 -32.39 8.13
CA ARG A 721 -14.75 -32.00 7.20
C ARG A 721 -13.99 -33.26 6.82
N LEU A 722 -14.23 -33.77 5.61
CA LEU A 722 -13.47 -34.89 5.05
C LEU A 722 -12.12 -34.34 4.54
N VAL A 723 -11.03 -34.91 5.02
CA VAL A 723 -9.67 -34.61 4.57
C VAL A 723 -9.25 -35.70 3.58
N TRP A 724 -8.72 -35.30 2.42
CA TRP A 724 -8.11 -36.19 1.44
C TRP A 724 -6.60 -36.06 1.52
N SER A 725 -5.87 -37.17 1.69
CA SER A 725 -4.46 -37.22 1.35
C SER A 725 -4.20 -38.31 0.32
N ALA A 726 -3.47 -37.97 -0.74
CA ALA A 726 -3.09 -38.87 -1.82
C ALA A 726 -1.67 -39.38 -1.57
N GLY A 727 -1.53 -40.44 -0.79
CA GLY A 727 -0.26 -41.14 -0.59
C GLY A 727 -0.15 -42.38 -1.48
N GLY A 728 0.65 -42.31 -2.56
CA GLY A 728 0.92 -43.47 -3.42
C GLY A 728 2.23 -43.34 -4.18
N SER A 729 3.24 -44.15 -3.82
CA SER A 729 4.50 -44.24 -4.55
C SER A 729 4.31 -44.95 -5.90
N ARG A 730 4.83 -44.36 -6.97
CA ARG A 730 4.77 -44.93 -8.33
C ARG A 730 5.99 -45.83 -8.54
N SER A 731 5.83 -47.15 -8.45
CA SER A 731 6.89 -48.08 -8.87
C SER A 731 6.93 -48.14 -10.41
N ASP A 732 8.09 -47.83 -10.97
CA ASP A 732 8.43 -47.91 -12.40
C ASP A 732 8.04 -49.26 -13.02
N ARG A 733 7.23 -49.23 -14.10
CA ARG A 733 7.21 -50.32 -15.09
C ARG A 733 7.57 -49.79 -16.46
N GLY A 734 8.66 -50.36 -16.97
CA GLY A 734 9.29 -50.00 -18.22
C GLY A 734 8.38 -50.06 -19.45
N ARG A 735 8.73 -49.16 -20.37
CA ARG A 735 8.31 -49.11 -21.77
C ARG A 735 8.20 -50.50 -22.38
N SER A 736 7.03 -50.82 -22.93
CA SER A 736 6.98 -51.58 -24.19
C SER A 736 6.03 -50.88 -25.15
N ALA A 737 6.57 -50.58 -26.32
CA ALA A 737 5.90 -49.88 -27.39
C ALA A 737 4.83 -50.76 -28.04
N HIS A 738 3.66 -50.19 -28.32
CA HIS A 738 2.98 -50.35 -29.61
C HIS A 738 1.81 -49.35 -29.76
N ARG A 739 1.96 -48.45 -30.74
CA ARG A 739 0.86 -47.82 -31.51
C ARG A 739 0.33 -48.85 -32.55
N PRO A 740 -0.79 -48.62 -33.28
CA PRO A 740 -1.98 -47.80 -32.98
C PRO A 740 -3.32 -48.52 -33.32
N ARG A 741 -4.42 -48.05 -32.73
CA ARG A 741 -5.63 -47.58 -33.44
C ARG A 741 -6.48 -46.73 -32.53
#